data_AF-A0A8J6QA38-F1
#
_entry.id   AF-A0A8J6QA38-F1
#
_cell.length_a   1.000
_cell.length_b   1.000
_cell.length_c   1.000
_cell.angle_alpha   90.00
_cell.angle_beta   90.00
_cell.angle_gamma   90.00
#
_symmetry.space_group_name_H-M   'P 1'
#
loop_
_entity.id
_entity.type
_entity.pdbx_description
1 polymer ?
#
loop_
_entity_poly.entity_id
_entity_poly.type
_entity_poly.pdbx_seq_one_letter_code
_entity_poly.pdbx_strand_id
1 'polypeptide(L)'
;WNPDGTYTFEPADDFSGTVDIVYETCDDNARVPACDTATLSVTVIDNTSEVNSVIANNDENVSYGNTVSGDVYANDVDPQGDTFTITGFEVDTDGDGIAEAQTPGTTVPVYGTDSEGNVVEAGTITVTDSGVYTFTPNDDFVGEVEISYTIADDGSPSASDSALITIDVLEDPSEGLANLAPFAGDDQSITEENTSVMGEWASNDNDPNGDMIVLNGTSTEIDLSNPTGTTSLGTYPTDMGGNIEFFSDGTYQYTPPTDYYGGDQVSYEICDVTSVEPQPLCSTATIYLTVLETNTTVAIGDENTTLSGLPVSGDVTTNDFDPEGDNQIFQGFIDENGDPIASGSTVSGVDSEGNEVANAGTITWNPDGTYTFEPADDFSGTVDIVYETCDDNARVPACDTATLSVTVIDNTSEVNSVIANNDENVSYGNTVSGDVYANDVDPQGDTFTITGFEVDTDGDGIAEAQTPGTTVPVYGTDSEGNVVEAGTITVTDSGVYTFTPNDDFVGEVEISYTIADDGSPSASDSALITIDVLEDPSEGLANLAPFAGDDQSITEENTSVMGEWASNDNDPNGDMIVLNGTSTEIDLSNPTGTTSLGTYPTDMGGNIEFFSDGTYLYTPPVDYFGPDQVSYEICDVTSVEPQPLCSSATIFVTVLEKQCLDFDLWVYLEGSLVEPQTGLYNNPPMRTALNDSYLLPGQYNENTTGTKYALPGQPFAAAPWNYNGIEGSYYDSEGLVANAKANYPATVVDWVLVSLRTTPDEGGETICQRAGLLHSDGHIELLNTSDCCYIDANVSYYIVIEHRNHLLIMSQDPVSVVNKTITYDFRDKQTYINDVFNSGVYIGQKEVLPGVFVMYAGNGDQTTTENEDTDITAEDGNKWINNGTASDVYNAADYNMDGEVNALDYELWKKNSPGFTSVPRK
;
A
#
# COMPACT_ATOMS: atom_id res chain seq x y z
N TRP A 1 35.31 -30.35 30.46
CA TRP A 1 35.45 -31.64 31.17
C TRP A 1 35.63 -31.43 32.65
N ASN A 2 34.65 -31.91 33.41
CA ASN A 2 34.65 -32.01 34.86
C ASN A 2 35.11 -33.42 35.29
N PRO A 3 35.53 -33.61 36.55
CA PRO A 3 36.04 -34.89 37.05
C PRO A 3 35.02 -36.04 37.11
N ASP A 4 33.73 -35.75 36.93
CA ASP A 4 32.62 -36.71 36.93
C ASP A 4 32.25 -37.21 35.52
N GLY A 5 32.92 -36.72 34.47
CA GLY A 5 32.64 -37.09 33.09
C GLY A 5 31.73 -36.11 32.35
N THR A 6 31.24 -35.05 32.99
CA THR A 6 30.48 -34.00 32.30
C THR A 6 31.40 -33.06 31.53
N TYR A 7 30.90 -32.42 30.47
CA TYR A 7 31.62 -31.39 29.73
C TYR A 7 30.72 -30.17 29.50
N THR A 8 31.37 -29.05 29.21
CA THR A 8 30.73 -27.82 28.75
C THR A 8 31.52 -27.42 27.52
N PHE A 9 30.81 -27.20 26.43
CA PHE A 9 31.35 -26.69 25.19
C PHE A 9 30.73 -25.31 24.98
N GLU A 10 31.57 -24.30 24.80
CA GLU A 10 31.19 -22.91 24.55
C GLU A 10 31.88 -22.56 23.24
N PRO A 11 31.14 -22.51 22.11
CA PRO A 11 31.72 -22.07 20.85
C PRO A 11 32.21 -20.63 20.96
N ALA A 12 33.14 -20.25 20.09
CA ALA A 12 33.39 -18.83 19.89
C ALA A 12 32.20 -18.23 19.15
N ASP A 13 31.92 -16.96 19.37
CA ASP A 13 31.00 -16.17 18.54
C ASP A 13 31.30 -16.45 17.05
N ASP A 14 30.26 -16.70 16.25
CA ASP A 14 30.28 -17.02 14.81
C ASP A 14 30.98 -18.34 14.41
N PHE A 15 31.21 -19.27 15.35
CA PHE A 15 31.79 -20.57 15.01
C PHE A 15 30.73 -21.55 14.50
N SER A 16 30.77 -21.86 13.20
CA SER A 16 30.09 -23.01 12.60
C SER A 16 31.07 -24.11 12.17
N GLY A 17 30.69 -25.36 12.40
CA GLY A 17 31.44 -26.57 12.04
C GLY A 17 31.60 -27.58 13.18
N THR A 18 32.21 -28.73 12.85
CA THR A 18 32.43 -29.84 13.78
C THR A 18 33.73 -29.70 14.56
N VAL A 19 33.64 -29.86 15.88
CA VAL A 19 34.76 -29.96 16.81
C VAL A 19 34.87 -31.39 17.32
N ASP A 20 35.94 -32.07 16.91
CA ASP A 20 36.30 -33.38 17.45
C ASP A 20 37.19 -33.24 18.69
N ILE A 21 36.72 -33.76 19.81
CA ILE A 21 37.42 -33.81 21.09
C ILE A 21 37.75 -35.27 21.41
N VAL A 22 39.02 -35.64 21.24
CA VAL A 22 39.50 -36.96 21.65
C VAL A 22 39.76 -36.95 23.17
N TYR A 23 39.08 -37.84 23.89
CA TYR A 23 39.30 -38.06 25.33
C TYR A 23 39.78 -39.50 25.59
N GLU A 24 40.50 -39.67 26.70
CA GLU A 24 41.07 -40.95 27.12
C GLU A 24 40.46 -41.35 28.47
N THR A 25 39.86 -42.53 28.55
CA THR A 25 39.42 -43.13 29.81
C THR A 25 40.42 -44.18 30.23
N CYS A 26 40.77 -44.23 31.51
CA CYS A 26 41.74 -45.18 32.05
C CYS A 26 41.15 -45.93 33.24
N ASP A 27 41.50 -47.22 33.37
CA ASP A 27 41.24 -47.96 34.61
C ASP A 27 42.04 -47.35 35.79
N ASP A 28 41.56 -47.55 37.01
CA ASP A 28 42.15 -46.98 38.22
C ASP A 28 43.39 -47.75 38.73
N ASN A 29 44.01 -48.57 37.88
CA ASN A 29 45.03 -49.51 38.27
C ASN A 29 46.38 -48.83 38.56
N ALA A 30 46.72 -48.72 39.84
CA ALA A 30 47.85 -47.96 40.37
C ALA A 30 49.27 -48.38 39.92
N ARG A 31 49.42 -49.33 38.98
CA ARG A 31 50.72 -49.84 38.54
C ARG A 31 50.97 -49.69 37.03
N VAL A 32 49.95 -49.87 36.21
CA VAL A 32 49.91 -49.58 34.76
C VAL A 32 48.42 -49.39 34.41
N PRO A 33 47.93 -48.14 34.26
CA PRO A 33 46.56 -47.90 33.81
C PRO A 33 46.37 -48.45 32.40
N ALA A 34 45.30 -49.21 32.17
CA ALA A 34 44.83 -49.52 30.82
C ALA A 34 43.91 -48.38 30.38
N CYS A 35 44.21 -47.76 29.24
CA CYS A 35 43.45 -46.63 28.74
C CYS A 35 42.91 -46.91 27.35
N ASP A 36 41.73 -46.37 27.05
CA ASP A 36 41.13 -46.36 25.73
C ASP A 36 40.75 -44.93 25.33
N THR A 37 40.70 -44.66 24.03
CA THR A 37 40.41 -43.32 23.49
C THR A 37 39.08 -43.31 22.78
N ALA A 38 38.24 -42.33 23.09
CA ALA A 38 36.99 -42.05 22.40
C ALA A 38 37.03 -40.62 21.81
N THR A 39 36.17 -40.36 20.82
CA THR A 39 36.04 -39.03 20.21
C THR A 39 34.62 -38.53 20.47
N LEU A 40 34.51 -37.35 21.07
CA LEU A 40 33.28 -36.58 21.16
C LEU A 40 33.28 -35.59 19.99
N SER A 41 32.32 -35.70 19.08
CA SER A 41 32.12 -34.75 17.99
C SER A 41 31.00 -33.79 18.38
N VAL A 42 31.28 -32.49 18.41
CA VAL A 42 30.29 -31.44 18.65
C VAL A 42 30.18 -30.63 17.36
N THR A 43 29.06 -30.72 16.66
CA THR A 43 28.79 -29.87 15.50
C THR A 43 28.03 -28.64 15.97
N VAL A 44 28.59 -27.47 15.68
CA VAL A 44 27.94 -26.18 15.90
C VAL A 44 27.42 -25.73 14.55
N ILE A 45 26.11 -25.52 14.47
CA ILE A 45 25.45 -25.06 13.26
C ILE A 45 25.32 -23.55 13.39
N ASP A 46 25.57 -22.84 12.29
CA ASP A 46 25.35 -21.41 12.18
C ASP A 46 23.85 -21.16 12.17
N ASN A 47 23.31 -20.34 13.09
CA ASN A 47 21.88 -19.98 13.06
C ASN A 47 21.59 -18.79 12.15
N THR A 48 22.61 -18.20 11.50
CA THR A 48 22.46 -16.92 10.78
C THR A 48 22.32 -17.06 9.26
N SER A 49 22.12 -18.27 8.71
CA SER A 49 21.70 -18.44 7.29
C SER A 49 21.44 -19.89 6.90
N GLU A 50 20.25 -20.15 6.34
CA GLU A 50 19.91 -21.12 5.27
C GLU A 50 20.78 -22.37 5.06
N VAL A 51 21.17 -23.11 6.10
CA VAL A 51 21.69 -24.47 5.90
C VAL A 51 20.57 -25.43 6.25
N ASN A 52 19.84 -25.87 5.22
CA ASN A 52 18.95 -27.02 5.30
C ASN A 52 19.64 -28.13 6.11
N SER A 53 18.96 -28.64 7.13
CA SER A 53 19.51 -29.52 8.14
C SER A 53 18.50 -30.59 8.52
N VAL A 54 19.00 -31.79 8.79
CA VAL A 54 18.24 -32.84 9.48
C VAL A 54 19.04 -33.27 10.68
N ILE A 55 18.34 -33.68 11.73
CA ILE A 55 18.91 -34.17 12.98
C ILE A 55 18.42 -35.60 13.16
N ALA A 56 19.34 -36.54 12.99
CA ALA A 56 19.09 -37.95 13.28
C ALA A 56 19.41 -38.20 14.75
N ASN A 57 18.48 -38.79 15.50
CA ASN A 57 18.65 -39.03 16.93
C ASN A 57 18.73 -40.52 17.24
N ASN A 58 19.59 -40.90 18.19
CA ASN A 58 19.76 -42.31 18.54
C ASN A 58 18.44 -42.90 19.06
N ASP A 59 18.12 -44.10 18.57
CA ASP A 59 16.99 -44.91 18.98
C ASP A 59 17.43 -45.99 19.95
N GLU A 60 16.64 -46.23 20.98
CA GLU A 60 16.87 -47.35 21.89
C GLU A 60 15.64 -48.27 21.96
N ASN A 61 15.89 -49.57 22.09
CA ASN A 61 14.84 -50.56 22.27
C ASN A 61 15.35 -51.74 23.11
N VAL A 62 14.42 -52.46 23.75
CA VAL A 62 14.74 -53.67 24.51
C VAL A 62 13.94 -54.85 24.00
N SER A 63 14.62 -55.98 23.84
CA SER A 63 14.01 -57.27 23.54
C SER A 63 14.23 -58.28 24.68
N TYR A 64 13.24 -59.10 24.96
CA TYR A 64 13.34 -60.24 25.89
C TYR A 64 13.38 -61.57 25.12
N GLY A 65 14.12 -61.60 24.01
CA GLY A 65 14.18 -62.75 23.09
C GLY A 65 13.00 -62.83 22.12
N ASN A 66 12.09 -61.86 22.13
CA ASN A 66 11.00 -61.72 21.17
C ASN A 66 11.34 -60.74 20.05
N THR A 67 10.61 -60.83 18.94
CA THR A 67 10.66 -59.80 17.90
C THR A 67 10.19 -58.46 18.46
N VAL A 68 10.95 -57.42 18.18
CA VAL A 68 10.64 -56.01 18.51
C VAL A 68 10.65 -55.18 17.25
N SER A 69 9.88 -54.08 17.28
CA SER A 69 9.80 -53.10 16.22
C SER A 69 9.82 -51.72 16.84
N GLY A 70 10.36 -50.76 16.11
CA GLY A 70 10.32 -49.34 16.46
C GLY A 70 10.25 -48.50 15.19
N ASP A 71 10.25 -47.18 15.37
CA ASP A 71 10.19 -46.20 14.30
C ASP A 71 11.20 -45.10 14.61
N VAL A 72 12.25 -45.00 13.78
CA VAL A 72 13.33 -44.01 13.98
C VAL A 72 12.86 -42.58 13.71
N TYR A 73 11.76 -42.41 12.98
CA TYR A 73 11.20 -41.06 12.78
C TYR A 73 10.48 -40.51 14.01
N ALA A 74 10.29 -41.33 15.05
CA ALA A 74 9.66 -40.86 16.28
C ALA A 74 10.48 -39.78 16.97
N ASN A 75 11.80 -39.80 16.80
CA ASN A 75 12.74 -38.86 17.39
C ASN A 75 13.67 -38.16 16.37
N ASP A 76 13.60 -38.46 15.09
CA ASP A 76 14.30 -37.65 14.07
C ASP A 76 13.57 -36.33 13.78
N VAL A 77 14.33 -35.30 13.43
CA VAL A 77 13.83 -33.94 13.27
C VAL A 77 14.39 -33.29 12.03
N ASP A 78 13.54 -32.54 11.34
CA ASP A 78 13.93 -31.55 10.36
C ASP A 78 13.46 -30.19 10.90
N PRO A 79 14.37 -29.31 11.34
CA PRO A 79 14.00 -27.99 11.87
C PRO A 79 13.29 -27.10 10.86
N GLN A 80 13.51 -27.32 9.56
CA GLN A 80 12.86 -26.61 8.46
C GLN A 80 11.50 -27.22 8.08
N GLY A 81 11.18 -28.40 8.59
CA GLY A 81 9.90 -29.08 8.36
C GLY A 81 9.82 -29.82 7.02
N ASP A 82 10.95 -29.99 6.33
CA ASP A 82 11.03 -30.82 5.13
C ASP A 82 10.77 -32.30 5.45
N THR A 83 10.39 -33.09 4.44
CA THR A 83 10.13 -34.52 4.64
C THR A 83 11.40 -35.33 4.44
N PHE A 84 11.79 -36.13 5.42
CA PHE A 84 12.98 -36.97 5.34
C PHE A 84 12.67 -38.46 5.17
N THR A 85 13.63 -39.17 4.56
CA THR A 85 13.56 -40.62 4.33
C THR A 85 14.86 -41.32 4.73
N ILE A 86 14.79 -42.62 5.08
CA ILE A 86 15.99 -43.43 5.33
C ILE A 86 16.65 -43.72 3.97
N THR A 87 17.87 -43.21 3.79
CA THR A 87 18.65 -43.42 2.56
C THR A 87 19.58 -44.63 2.65
N GLY A 88 19.91 -45.07 3.86
CA GLY A 88 20.74 -46.24 4.13
C GLY A 88 20.78 -46.64 5.60
N PHE A 89 21.22 -47.87 5.86
CA PHE A 89 21.61 -48.33 7.21
C PHE A 89 22.83 -49.24 7.11
N GLU A 90 23.71 -49.22 8.10
CA GLU A 90 24.89 -50.09 8.18
C GLU A 90 24.83 -50.99 9.41
N VAL A 91 25.14 -52.27 9.22
CA VAL A 91 25.11 -53.29 10.27
C VAL A 91 26.15 -54.38 9.99
N ASP A 92 26.76 -54.98 11.03
CA ASP A 92 27.71 -56.10 10.86
C ASP A 92 26.96 -57.38 10.48
N THR A 93 27.14 -57.83 9.23
CA THR A 93 26.43 -58.98 8.66
C THR A 93 27.25 -60.28 8.65
N ASP A 94 28.55 -60.24 8.97
CA ASP A 94 29.44 -61.41 8.89
C ASP A 94 30.31 -61.68 10.13
N GLY A 95 30.22 -60.82 11.14
CA GLY A 95 30.84 -60.94 12.45
C GLY A 95 32.31 -60.57 12.47
N ASP A 96 32.79 -59.79 11.49
CA ASP A 96 34.16 -59.27 11.48
C ASP A 96 34.34 -57.97 12.29
N GLY A 97 33.24 -57.42 12.83
CA GLY A 97 33.20 -56.20 13.63
C GLY A 97 33.14 -54.93 12.81
N ILE A 98 32.85 -55.00 11.51
CA ILE A 98 32.70 -53.84 10.62
C ILE A 98 31.27 -53.81 10.09
N ALA A 99 30.57 -52.70 10.33
CA ALA A 99 29.24 -52.50 9.77
C ALA A 99 29.29 -52.36 8.24
N GLU A 100 28.33 -52.98 7.54
CA GLU A 100 28.21 -52.87 6.09
C GLU A 100 26.89 -52.24 5.68
N ALA A 101 26.95 -51.32 4.72
CA ALA A 101 25.79 -50.66 4.15
C ALA A 101 24.81 -51.64 3.49
N GLN A 102 23.54 -51.50 3.87
CA GLN A 102 22.41 -52.28 3.40
C GLN A 102 21.36 -51.40 2.72
N THR A 103 20.45 -52.03 1.98
CA THR A 103 19.35 -51.32 1.32
C THR A 103 18.11 -51.29 2.23
N PRO A 104 17.48 -50.13 2.44
CA PRO A 104 16.21 -50.08 3.17
C PRO A 104 15.18 -51.06 2.61
N GLY A 105 14.46 -51.74 3.51
CA GLY A 105 13.49 -52.79 3.23
C GLY A 105 14.07 -54.19 3.05
N THR A 106 15.40 -54.39 3.11
CA THR A 106 15.99 -55.74 3.13
C THR A 106 16.20 -56.28 4.54
N THR A 107 15.85 -57.56 4.74
CA THR A 107 16.15 -58.30 5.97
C THR A 107 17.54 -58.92 5.88
N VAL A 108 18.41 -58.62 6.84
CA VAL A 108 19.80 -59.08 6.90
C VAL A 108 20.11 -59.70 8.28
N PRO A 109 21.07 -60.64 8.38
CA PRO A 109 21.59 -61.05 9.68
C PRO A 109 22.33 -59.87 10.34
N VAL A 110 22.30 -59.82 11.66
CA VAL A 110 23.08 -58.85 12.44
C VAL A 110 23.90 -59.59 13.49
N TYR A 111 25.17 -59.22 13.60
CA TYR A 111 26.05 -59.62 14.68
C TYR A 111 26.06 -58.55 15.76
N GLY A 112 25.99 -58.98 17.02
CA GLY A 112 25.99 -58.13 18.20
C GLY A 112 26.97 -58.64 19.24
N THR A 113 27.14 -57.88 20.31
CA THR A 113 28.07 -58.22 21.39
C THR A 113 27.30 -58.92 22.50
N ASP A 114 27.62 -60.20 22.77
CA ASP A 114 27.01 -60.93 23.88
C ASP A 114 27.44 -60.37 25.25
N SER A 115 26.73 -60.77 26.31
CA SER A 115 27.04 -60.38 27.70
C SER A 115 28.45 -60.73 28.20
N GLU A 116 29.21 -61.53 27.44
CA GLU A 116 30.60 -61.91 27.73
C GLU A 116 31.61 -61.10 26.89
N GLY A 117 31.12 -60.19 26.04
CA GLY A 117 31.91 -59.31 25.18
C GLY A 117 32.32 -59.94 23.85
N ASN A 118 31.71 -61.04 23.41
CA ASN A 118 32.02 -61.69 22.13
C ASN A 118 31.03 -61.25 21.04
N VAL A 119 31.56 -61.00 19.84
CA VAL A 119 30.73 -60.78 18.65
C VAL A 119 30.14 -62.11 18.17
N VAL A 120 28.81 -62.21 18.15
CA VAL A 120 28.05 -63.40 17.75
C VAL A 120 26.83 -63.01 16.92
N GLU A 121 26.30 -63.95 16.13
CA GLU A 121 25.10 -63.70 15.32
C GLU A 121 23.91 -63.47 16.25
N ALA A 122 23.45 -62.23 16.36
CA ALA A 122 22.47 -61.78 17.33
C ALA A 122 21.03 -61.97 16.83
N GLY A 123 20.79 -61.92 15.53
CA GLY A 123 19.46 -62.08 14.96
C GLY A 123 19.36 -61.61 13.51
N THR A 124 18.16 -61.16 13.11
CA THR A 124 17.92 -60.48 11.83
C THR A 124 17.23 -59.14 12.00
N ILE A 125 17.66 -58.13 11.26
CA ILE A 125 17.09 -56.76 11.25
C ILE A 125 16.51 -56.43 9.87
N THR A 126 15.43 -55.65 9.83
CA THR A 126 14.91 -54.95 8.65
C THR A 126 14.64 -53.51 9.03
N VAL A 127 15.16 -52.54 8.29
CA VAL A 127 14.86 -51.09 8.43
C VAL A 127 14.21 -50.63 7.13
N THR A 128 13.01 -50.05 7.15
CA THR A 128 12.32 -49.59 5.93
C THR A 128 12.71 -48.15 5.56
N ASP A 129 12.35 -47.73 4.35
CA ASP A 129 12.50 -46.35 3.87
C ASP A 129 11.54 -45.37 4.58
N SER A 130 10.65 -45.88 5.41
CA SER A 130 9.64 -45.14 6.18
C SER A 130 9.96 -45.10 7.68
N GLY A 131 11.23 -45.28 8.07
CA GLY A 131 11.69 -45.22 9.46
C GLY A 131 11.41 -46.46 10.33
N VAL A 132 10.49 -47.33 9.91
CA VAL A 132 10.12 -48.52 10.71
C VAL A 132 11.19 -49.60 10.64
N TYR A 133 11.66 -50.05 11.80
CA TYR A 133 12.53 -51.22 11.93
C TYR A 133 11.87 -52.41 12.60
N THR A 134 12.39 -53.61 12.33
CA THR A 134 11.96 -54.85 12.97
C THR A 134 13.18 -55.75 13.19
N PHE A 135 13.44 -56.06 14.45
CA PHE A 135 14.53 -56.94 14.88
C PHE A 135 13.97 -58.24 15.45
N THR A 136 14.52 -59.37 15.00
CA THR A 136 14.22 -60.70 15.55
C THR A 136 15.51 -61.31 16.10
N PRO A 137 15.69 -61.39 17.42
CA PRO A 137 16.87 -62.01 18.00
C PRO A 137 16.90 -63.53 17.73
N ASN A 138 18.11 -64.08 17.68
CA ASN A 138 18.33 -65.51 17.70
C ASN A 138 18.00 -66.07 19.09
N ASP A 139 17.53 -67.32 19.13
CA ASP A 139 17.33 -68.05 20.38
C ASP A 139 18.62 -68.01 21.22
N ASP A 140 18.47 -67.71 22.52
CA ASP A 140 19.55 -67.63 23.53
C ASP A 140 20.56 -66.47 23.37
N PHE A 141 20.37 -65.52 22.44
CA PHE A 141 21.19 -64.30 22.42
C PHE A 141 20.80 -63.37 23.57
N VAL A 142 21.80 -62.95 24.37
CA VAL A 142 21.68 -61.93 25.42
C VAL A 142 22.88 -61.01 25.28
N GLY A 143 22.62 -59.74 25.02
CA GLY A 143 23.65 -58.78 24.61
C GLY A 143 23.07 -57.61 23.82
N GLU A 144 23.94 -56.79 23.29
CA GLU A 144 23.61 -55.52 22.66
C GLU A 144 23.83 -55.60 21.14
N VAL A 145 22.98 -54.87 20.40
CA VAL A 145 23.06 -54.73 18.94
C VAL A 145 22.99 -53.25 18.57
N GLU A 146 23.96 -52.78 17.79
CA GLU A 146 23.97 -51.41 17.24
C GLU A 146 23.78 -51.45 15.72
N ILE A 147 22.91 -50.59 15.20
CA ILE A 147 22.67 -50.39 13.76
C ILE A 147 22.75 -48.90 13.46
N SER A 148 23.64 -48.47 12.57
CA SER A 148 23.63 -47.07 12.13
C SER A 148 22.64 -46.87 10.98
N TYR A 149 21.99 -45.71 10.93
CA TYR A 149 21.12 -45.32 9.82
C TYR A 149 21.39 -43.88 9.40
N THR A 150 20.96 -43.54 8.19
CA THR A 150 21.09 -42.19 7.62
C THR A 150 19.74 -41.73 7.09
N ILE A 151 19.28 -40.58 7.54
CA ILE A 151 18.13 -39.86 6.97
C ILE A 151 18.61 -38.77 6.03
N ALA A 152 17.78 -38.42 5.06
CA ALA A 152 17.97 -37.23 4.23
C ALA A 152 16.61 -36.60 3.90
N ASP A 153 16.52 -35.28 3.99
CA ASP A 153 15.36 -34.48 3.61
C ASP A 153 15.19 -34.36 2.09
N ASP A 154 14.07 -33.78 1.68
CA ASP A 154 13.78 -33.40 0.30
C ASP A 154 14.02 -31.90 -0.02
N GLY A 155 14.66 -31.18 0.90
CA GLY A 155 15.08 -29.79 0.73
C GLY A 155 16.15 -29.59 -0.36
N SER A 156 16.42 -28.34 -0.71
CA SER A 156 17.33 -27.98 -1.79
C SER A 156 18.30 -26.86 -1.38
N PRO A 157 19.55 -27.17 -0.98
CA PRO A 157 20.23 -28.47 -1.11
C PRO A 157 19.80 -29.48 -0.03
N SER A 158 19.63 -30.76 -0.40
CA SER A 158 19.25 -31.80 0.57
C SER A 158 20.31 -31.98 1.67
N ALA A 159 19.86 -32.05 2.92
CA ALA A 159 20.69 -32.36 4.07
C ALA A 159 20.58 -33.85 4.46
N SER A 160 21.52 -34.32 5.27
CA SER A 160 21.54 -35.70 5.74
C SER A 160 22.28 -35.80 7.05
N ASP A 161 21.76 -36.63 7.97
CA ASP A 161 22.39 -36.93 9.25
C ASP A 161 22.26 -38.42 9.58
N SER A 162 23.05 -38.90 10.53
CA SER A 162 23.11 -40.33 10.89
C SER A 162 23.11 -40.56 12.39
N ALA A 163 22.36 -41.58 12.81
CA ALA A 163 22.24 -41.99 14.21
C ALA A 163 22.29 -43.51 14.36
N LEU A 164 22.20 -43.99 15.60
CA LEU A 164 22.25 -45.40 15.98
C LEU A 164 20.90 -45.90 16.48
N ILE A 165 20.53 -47.11 16.09
CA ILE A 165 19.53 -47.93 16.76
C ILE A 165 20.30 -48.90 17.67
N THR A 166 20.12 -48.77 18.97
CA THR A 166 20.65 -49.66 20.00
C THR A 166 19.54 -50.58 20.49
N ILE A 167 19.76 -51.89 20.41
CA ILE A 167 18.82 -52.90 20.89
C ILE A 167 19.48 -53.78 21.95
N ASP A 168 19.03 -53.63 23.18
CA ASP A 168 19.43 -54.47 24.29
C ASP A 168 18.56 -55.73 24.36
N VAL A 169 19.18 -56.88 24.17
CA VAL A 169 18.53 -58.19 24.31
C VAL A 169 18.82 -58.74 25.70
N LEU A 170 17.80 -58.71 26.55
CA LEU A 170 17.87 -59.16 27.94
C LEU A 170 17.35 -60.60 28.09
N GLU A 171 17.72 -61.25 29.20
CA GLU A 171 17.19 -62.59 29.52
C GLU A 171 15.66 -62.57 29.58
N ASP A 172 15.01 -63.56 28.94
CA ASP A 172 13.56 -63.73 29.03
C ASP A 172 13.14 -63.99 30.50
N PRO A 173 12.35 -63.09 31.11
CA PRO A 173 11.92 -63.24 32.50
C PRO A 173 11.03 -64.48 32.71
N SER A 174 10.47 -65.06 31.64
CA SER A 174 9.69 -66.30 31.69
C SER A 174 10.53 -67.54 32.06
N GLU A 175 11.86 -67.46 31.94
CA GLU A 175 12.83 -68.49 32.32
C GLU A 175 13.28 -68.40 33.82
N GLY A 176 12.84 -67.39 34.59
CA GLY A 176 13.31 -67.11 35.96
C GLY A 176 12.27 -66.61 37.00
N LEU A 177 12.71 -66.42 38.26
CA LEU A 177 11.97 -65.74 39.36
C LEU A 177 12.76 -64.53 39.90
N ALA A 178 13.75 -64.05 39.16
CA ALA A 178 14.60 -62.93 39.57
C ALA A 178 13.95 -61.60 39.17
N ASN A 179 14.14 -60.59 40.02
CA ASN A 179 13.80 -59.21 39.68
C ASN A 179 14.87 -58.65 38.72
N LEU A 180 14.44 -57.99 37.66
CA LEU A 180 15.24 -57.31 36.65
C LEU A 180 14.93 -55.81 36.70
N ALA A 181 15.91 -54.97 36.36
CA ALA A 181 15.69 -53.53 36.35
C ALA A 181 14.72 -53.15 35.23
N PRO A 182 13.88 -52.11 35.41
CA PRO A 182 13.14 -51.54 34.31
C PRO A 182 14.09 -50.96 33.26
N PHE A 183 13.61 -50.80 32.03
CA PHE A 183 14.26 -50.06 30.96
C PHE A 183 13.59 -48.69 30.83
N ALA A 184 14.41 -47.64 30.86
CA ALA A 184 14.00 -46.25 30.65
C ALA A 184 14.62 -45.81 29.32
N GLY A 185 13.81 -45.39 28.35
CA GLY A 185 14.29 -44.92 27.06
C GLY A 185 14.36 -43.39 27.03
N ASP A 186 15.39 -42.83 26.40
CA ASP A 186 15.48 -41.38 26.20
C ASP A 186 14.28 -40.87 25.38
N ASP A 187 13.77 -39.68 25.72
CA ASP A 187 12.62 -39.05 25.06
C ASP A 187 12.99 -37.67 24.50
N GLN A 188 12.08 -37.05 23.75
CA GLN A 188 12.29 -35.67 23.29
C GLN A 188 11.01 -34.89 23.00
N SER A 189 11.15 -33.56 22.88
CA SER A 189 10.12 -32.64 22.38
C SER A 189 10.72 -31.40 21.74
N ILE A 190 9.96 -30.74 20.87
CA ILE A 190 10.31 -29.46 20.26
C ILE A 190 9.20 -28.46 20.53
N THR A 191 9.56 -27.21 20.74
CA THR A 191 8.61 -26.09 20.85
C THR A 191 9.23 -24.81 20.31
N GLU A 192 8.43 -23.78 20.05
CA GLU A 192 8.92 -22.39 19.94
C GLU A 192 9.20 -21.83 21.34
N GLU A 193 10.05 -20.82 21.41
CA GLU A 193 10.27 -20.05 22.62
C GLU A 193 8.95 -19.55 23.20
N ASN A 194 8.91 -19.40 24.52
CA ASN A 194 7.72 -18.97 25.25
C ASN A 194 6.46 -19.87 25.08
N THR A 195 6.54 -20.98 24.33
CA THR A 195 5.44 -21.91 24.08
C THR A 195 5.65 -23.22 24.86
N SER A 196 4.60 -23.71 25.54
CA SER A 196 4.63 -25.00 26.24
C SER A 196 4.25 -26.15 25.30
N VAL A 197 4.93 -27.30 25.41
CA VAL A 197 4.66 -28.51 24.62
C VAL A 197 4.31 -29.72 25.50
N MET A 198 3.50 -30.64 24.97
CA MET A 198 3.19 -31.93 25.60
C MET A 198 3.98 -33.04 24.92
N GLY A 199 4.60 -33.91 25.71
CA GLY A 199 5.28 -35.12 25.22
C GLY A 199 4.85 -36.38 25.97
N GLU A 200 5.39 -37.53 25.56
CA GLU A 200 5.19 -38.83 26.23
C GLU A 200 6.54 -39.32 26.75
N TRP A 201 6.63 -39.67 28.04
CA TRP A 201 7.85 -40.25 28.64
C TRP A 201 7.75 -41.77 28.86
N ALA A 202 6.54 -42.31 28.88
CA ALA A 202 6.33 -43.73 29.20
C ALA A 202 6.22 -44.63 27.96
N SER A 203 6.39 -44.08 26.75
CA SER A 203 6.01 -44.74 25.50
C SER A 203 7.00 -45.83 25.07
N ASN A 204 8.28 -45.61 25.34
CA ASN A 204 9.44 -46.48 25.11
C ASN A 204 9.95 -47.15 26.39
N ASP A 205 9.41 -46.78 27.56
CA ASP A 205 9.73 -47.39 28.85
C ASP A 205 9.05 -48.74 29.07
N ASN A 206 9.76 -49.69 29.68
CA ASN A 206 9.16 -50.98 30.06
C ASN A 206 9.83 -51.66 31.25
N ASP A 207 9.05 -52.38 32.06
CA ASP A 207 9.59 -53.30 33.07
C ASP A 207 9.61 -54.76 32.56
N PRO A 208 10.77 -55.46 32.56
CA PRO A 208 10.88 -56.86 32.13
C PRO A 208 9.90 -57.80 32.85
N ASN A 209 9.72 -57.61 34.15
CA ASN A 209 8.90 -58.47 34.97
C ASN A 209 7.41 -58.10 34.92
N GLY A 210 7.08 -56.96 34.30
CA GLY A 210 5.75 -56.36 34.29
C GLY A 210 5.34 -55.84 35.68
N ASP A 211 6.31 -55.52 36.52
CA ASP A 211 6.09 -54.92 37.83
C ASP A 211 5.70 -53.43 37.66
N MET A 212 4.95 -52.89 38.64
CA MET A 212 4.61 -51.46 38.64
C MET A 212 5.87 -50.64 38.88
N ILE A 213 5.94 -49.43 38.35
CA ILE A 213 7.08 -48.51 38.55
C ILE A 213 6.70 -47.27 39.33
N VAL A 214 7.71 -46.57 39.85
CA VAL A 214 7.59 -45.20 40.37
C VAL A 214 8.58 -44.29 39.65
N LEU A 215 8.12 -43.10 39.27
CA LEU A 215 8.95 -42.06 38.66
C LEU A 215 9.63 -41.22 39.74
N ASN A 216 10.94 -40.96 39.63
CA ASN A 216 11.74 -40.07 40.49
C ASN A 216 11.48 -40.25 42.00
N GLY A 217 11.29 -41.49 42.44
CA GLY A 217 11.02 -41.85 43.84
C GLY A 217 9.66 -41.36 44.37
N THR A 218 8.70 -41.06 43.50
CA THR A 218 7.31 -40.76 43.87
C THR A 218 6.63 -41.95 44.52
N SER A 219 5.47 -41.72 45.17
CA SER A 219 4.68 -42.79 45.78
C SER A 219 3.55 -43.33 44.89
N THR A 220 3.46 -42.84 43.65
CA THR A 220 2.41 -43.22 42.71
C THR A 220 2.93 -44.38 41.86
N GLU A 221 2.35 -45.55 42.05
CA GLU A 221 2.65 -46.73 41.24
C GLU A 221 2.01 -46.59 39.85
N ILE A 222 2.80 -46.78 38.80
CA ILE A 222 2.41 -46.64 37.39
C ILE A 222 2.58 -48.00 36.69
N ASP A 223 1.59 -48.35 35.87
CA ASP A 223 1.63 -49.54 35.01
C ASP A 223 2.06 -49.09 33.61
N LEU A 224 3.32 -49.30 33.23
CA LEU A 224 3.84 -48.89 31.92
C LEU A 224 3.15 -49.61 30.75
N SER A 225 2.56 -50.79 30.99
CA SER A 225 1.84 -51.52 29.94
C SER A 225 0.49 -50.90 29.58
N ASN A 226 -0.04 -50.03 30.46
CA ASN A 226 -1.28 -49.31 30.26
C ASN A 226 -1.34 -48.10 31.22
N PRO A 227 -0.53 -47.05 30.98
CA PRO A 227 -0.50 -45.89 31.84
C PRO A 227 -1.85 -45.16 31.72
N THR A 228 -2.43 -44.79 32.86
CA THR A 228 -3.76 -44.14 32.90
C THR A 228 -3.83 -43.11 34.01
N GLY A 229 -4.56 -42.03 33.77
CA GLY A 229 -4.78 -40.97 34.75
C GLY A 229 -4.63 -39.60 34.10
N THR A 230 -4.38 -38.59 34.93
CA THR A 230 -3.98 -37.20 34.57
C THR A 230 -3.35 -36.55 35.82
N THR A 231 -2.87 -37.36 36.76
CA THR A 231 -2.39 -36.84 38.06
C THR A 231 -0.96 -36.38 37.86
N SER A 232 -0.69 -35.11 38.18
CA SER A 232 0.68 -34.60 38.27
C SER A 232 1.52 -35.44 39.23
N LEU A 233 2.65 -35.93 38.74
CA LEU A 233 3.67 -36.70 39.47
C LEU A 233 4.75 -35.79 40.06
N GLY A 234 4.83 -34.55 39.58
CA GLY A 234 5.76 -33.53 40.06
C GLY A 234 6.22 -32.62 38.92
N THR A 235 6.69 -31.43 39.30
CA THR A 235 7.35 -30.49 38.40
C THR A 235 8.83 -30.43 38.73
N TYR A 236 9.68 -30.57 37.72
CA TYR A 236 11.13 -30.61 37.84
C TYR A 236 11.76 -29.52 36.95
N PRO A 237 12.81 -28.82 37.41
CA PRO A 237 13.52 -27.88 36.57
C PRO A 237 14.33 -28.64 35.52
N THR A 238 14.47 -28.06 34.34
CA THR A 238 15.40 -28.52 33.30
C THR A 238 16.77 -27.87 33.47
N ASP A 239 17.76 -28.34 32.72
CA ASP A 239 19.16 -27.88 32.84
C ASP A 239 19.33 -26.40 32.45
N MET A 240 18.53 -25.89 31.50
CA MET A 240 18.54 -24.48 31.08
C MET A 240 17.55 -23.59 31.84
N GLY A 241 16.82 -24.15 32.81
CA GLY A 241 15.99 -23.38 33.75
C GLY A 241 14.50 -23.30 33.40
N GLY A 242 14.05 -24.08 32.41
CA GLY A 242 12.65 -24.36 32.15
C GLY A 242 12.05 -25.30 33.19
N ASN A 243 10.84 -25.79 32.93
CA ASN A 243 10.19 -26.76 33.81
C ASN A 243 9.46 -27.86 33.05
N ILE A 244 9.51 -29.08 33.59
CA ILE A 244 8.76 -30.24 33.09
C ILE A 244 7.80 -30.73 34.19
N GLU A 245 6.53 -30.89 33.85
CA GLU A 245 5.51 -31.51 34.72
C GLU A 245 5.16 -32.90 34.19
N PHE A 246 5.46 -33.95 34.95
CA PHE A 246 5.12 -35.33 34.57
C PHE A 246 3.71 -35.71 35.01
N PHE A 247 3.01 -36.52 34.23
CA PHE A 247 1.67 -37.02 34.52
C PHE A 247 1.61 -38.55 34.59
N SER A 248 0.65 -39.05 35.38
CA SER A 248 0.45 -40.48 35.64
C SER A 248 -0.08 -41.29 34.45
N ASP A 249 -0.46 -40.63 33.35
CA ASP A 249 -0.85 -41.26 32.09
C ASP A 249 0.32 -41.49 31.15
N GLY A 250 1.56 -41.18 31.58
CA GLY A 250 2.74 -41.37 30.75
C GLY A 250 3.09 -40.15 29.89
N THR A 251 2.40 -39.02 30.08
CA THR A 251 2.69 -37.75 29.40
C THR A 251 3.47 -36.79 30.30
N TYR A 252 4.06 -35.76 29.69
CA TYR A 252 4.63 -34.60 30.39
C TYR A 252 4.28 -33.30 29.68
N GLN A 253 4.32 -32.18 30.41
CA GLN A 253 4.28 -30.82 29.86
C GLN A 253 5.62 -30.14 30.10
N TYR A 254 6.28 -29.67 29.04
CA TYR A 254 7.45 -28.81 29.14
C TYR A 254 7.05 -27.34 28.95
N THR A 255 7.65 -26.46 29.74
CA THR A 255 7.59 -25.00 29.57
C THR A 255 9.02 -24.46 29.52
N PRO A 256 9.44 -23.85 28.41
CA PRO A 256 10.80 -23.31 28.26
C PRO A 256 11.06 -22.13 29.21
N PRO A 257 12.34 -21.79 29.47
CA PRO A 257 12.68 -20.49 30.03
C PRO A 257 12.15 -19.37 29.11
N THR A 258 11.84 -18.22 29.71
CA THR A 258 11.45 -17.03 28.95
C THR A 258 12.62 -16.55 28.09
N ASP A 259 12.36 -16.23 26.82
CA ASP A 259 13.32 -15.71 25.83
C ASP A 259 14.55 -16.61 25.65
N TYR A 260 14.31 -17.93 25.61
CA TYR A 260 15.34 -18.93 25.42
C TYR A 260 15.05 -19.77 24.18
N TYR A 261 16.01 -19.81 23.27
CA TYR A 261 16.09 -20.76 22.17
C TYR A 261 17.37 -21.62 22.31
N GLY A 262 17.36 -22.81 21.71
CA GLY A 262 18.42 -23.81 21.78
C GLY A 262 18.01 -25.09 22.53
N GLY A 263 19.02 -25.93 22.81
CA GLY A 263 18.84 -27.25 23.43
C GLY A 263 18.76 -27.21 24.96
N ASP A 264 17.70 -27.80 25.52
CA ASP A 264 17.46 -28.01 26.95
C ASP A 264 17.28 -29.51 27.23
N GLN A 265 17.39 -29.95 28.49
CA GLN A 265 17.24 -31.36 28.84
C GLN A 265 16.87 -31.59 30.30
N VAL A 266 16.35 -32.78 30.59
CA VAL A 266 16.07 -33.23 31.96
C VAL A 266 16.14 -34.76 32.06
N SER A 267 16.89 -35.27 33.03
CA SER A 267 16.91 -36.72 33.31
C SER A 267 15.81 -37.14 34.29
N TYR A 268 15.27 -38.33 34.08
CA TYR A 268 14.33 -38.99 34.98
C TYR A 268 14.78 -40.42 35.32
N GLU A 269 14.29 -40.93 36.45
CA GLU A 269 14.56 -42.26 36.97
C GLU A 269 13.24 -43.01 37.16
N ILE A 270 13.14 -44.23 36.64
CA ILE A 270 12.06 -45.17 36.95
C ILE A 270 12.60 -46.31 37.79
N CYS A 271 11.87 -46.70 38.82
CA CYS A 271 12.23 -47.81 39.71
C CYS A 271 11.09 -48.82 39.81
N ASP A 272 11.41 -50.10 39.80
CA ASP A 272 10.42 -51.16 40.03
C ASP A 272 9.82 -51.10 41.45
N VAL A 273 8.60 -51.62 41.57
CA VAL A 273 7.88 -51.82 42.82
C VAL A 273 7.46 -53.28 42.92
N THR A 274 8.41 -54.10 43.36
CA THR A 274 8.18 -55.53 43.53
C THR A 274 8.23 -55.98 44.99
N SER A 275 8.13 -57.29 45.23
CA SER A 275 8.45 -57.91 46.53
C SER A 275 9.64 -58.88 46.45
N VAL A 276 10.22 -59.03 45.26
CA VAL A 276 11.32 -59.93 44.92
C VAL A 276 12.65 -59.20 45.09
N GLU A 277 13.55 -59.73 45.92
CA GLU A 277 14.88 -59.14 46.11
C GLU A 277 15.85 -59.49 44.96
N PRO A 278 16.74 -58.58 44.54
CA PRO A 278 16.95 -57.22 45.05
C PRO A 278 15.92 -56.21 44.54
N GLN A 279 15.47 -55.27 45.39
CA GLN A 279 14.51 -54.21 45.03
C GLN A 279 14.72 -52.94 45.87
N PRO A 280 14.42 -51.73 45.35
CA PRO A 280 14.06 -51.49 43.95
C PRO A 280 15.30 -51.58 43.05
N LEU A 281 15.11 -51.99 41.81
CA LEU A 281 16.06 -51.72 40.72
C LEU A 281 15.53 -50.52 39.92
N CYS A 282 16.44 -49.69 39.43
CA CYS A 282 16.10 -48.45 38.77
C CYS A 282 16.90 -48.29 37.47
N SER A 283 16.32 -47.56 36.53
CA SER A 283 16.98 -47.09 35.30
C SER A 283 16.72 -45.59 35.12
N THR A 284 17.62 -44.92 34.43
CA THR A 284 17.57 -43.48 34.16
C THR A 284 17.59 -43.23 32.66
N ALA A 285 16.80 -42.25 32.22
CA ALA A 285 16.77 -41.74 30.86
C ALA A 285 16.76 -40.21 30.87
N THR A 286 16.94 -39.60 29.70
CA THR A 286 16.98 -38.15 29.47
C THR A 286 15.93 -37.74 28.47
N ILE A 287 15.24 -36.64 28.77
CA ILE A 287 14.34 -35.95 27.84
C ILE A 287 15.13 -34.80 27.22
N TYR A 288 15.36 -34.85 25.90
CA TYR A 288 16.00 -33.78 25.13
C TYR A 288 14.93 -32.82 24.58
N LEU A 289 15.15 -31.52 24.73
CA LEU A 289 14.18 -30.48 24.43
C LEU A 289 14.83 -29.49 23.48
N THR A 290 14.19 -29.21 22.34
CA THR A 290 14.67 -28.19 21.40
C THR A 290 13.69 -27.02 21.41
N VAL A 291 14.19 -25.83 21.72
CA VAL A 291 13.40 -24.59 21.68
C VAL A 291 13.85 -23.79 20.46
N LEU A 292 12.95 -23.58 19.52
CA LEU A 292 13.19 -22.77 18.32
C LEU A 292 12.87 -21.30 18.61
N GLU A 293 13.42 -20.39 17.81
CA GLU A 293 13.02 -18.97 17.80
C GLU A 293 11.52 -18.84 17.43
N THR A 294 10.92 -17.69 17.78
CA THR A 294 9.53 -17.40 17.40
C THR A 294 9.48 -17.13 15.91
N ASN A 295 8.55 -17.79 15.21
CA ASN A 295 8.31 -17.52 13.79
C ASN A 295 7.49 -16.23 13.62
N THR A 296 7.93 -15.33 12.74
CA THR A 296 7.35 -14.00 12.54
C THR A 296 7.26 -13.62 11.07
N THR A 297 6.36 -12.71 10.73
CA THR A 297 6.28 -12.11 9.40
C THR A 297 5.91 -10.66 9.56
N VAL A 298 6.39 -9.81 8.65
CA VAL A 298 6.13 -8.37 8.68
C VAL A 298 5.59 -7.94 7.32
N ALA A 299 4.35 -7.45 7.33
CA ALA A 299 3.70 -6.84 6.17
C ALA A 299 3.89 -5.32 6.21
N ILE A 300 4.18 -4.69 5.08
CA ILE A 300 4.42 -3.24 5.02
C ILE A 300 3.46 -2.58 4.05
N GLY A 301 2.78 -1.52 4.50
CA GLY A 301 1.81 -0.78 3.70
C GLY A 301 2.35 -0.34 2.33
N ASP A 302 1.47 -0.33 1.34
CA ASP A 302 1.78 0.03 -0.04
C ASP A 302 1.01 1.28 -0.46
N GLU A 303 1.65 2.10 -1.27
CA GLU A 303 1.00 3.25 -1.88
C GLU A 303 0.98 3.18 -3.40
N ASN A 304 -0.07 3.75 -3.98
CA ASN A 304 -0.15 3.90 -5.41
C ASN A 304 -0.95 5.14 -5.78
N THR A 305 -0.61 5.79 -6.90
CA THR A 305 -1.34 6.95 -7.40
C THR A 305 -1.75 6.74 -8.85
N THR A 306 -2.99 7.12 -9.17
CA THR A 306 -3.50 7.08 -10.54
C THR A 306 -4.41 8.25 -10.83
N LEU A 307 -4.82 8.39 -12.09
CA LEU A 307 -5.84 9.34 -12.49
C LEU A 307 -7.23 8.70 -12.53
N SER A 308 -8.24 9.53 -12.39
CA SER A 308 -9.63 9.13 -12.60
C SER A 308 -9.81 8.47 -13.96
N GLY A 309 -10.38 7.27 -13.97
CA GLY A 309 -10.60 6.45 -15.16
C GLY A 309 -9.35 5.79 -15.78
N LEU A 310 -8.18 5.88 -15.15
CA LEU A 310 -6.97 5.14 -15.55
C LEU A 310 -6.67 4.01 -14.57
N PRO A 311 -6.58 2.75 -15.03
CA PRO A 311 -6.13 1.65 -14.19
C PRO A 311 -4.65 1.81 -13.82
N VAL A 312 -4.31 1.43 -12.59
CA VAL A 312 -2.93 1.34 -12.11
C VAL A 312 -2.65 -0.04 -11.56
N SER A 313 -1.39 -0.47 -11.57
CA SER A 313 -0.98 -1.81 -11.14
C SER A 313 0.26 -1.72 -10.26
N GLY A 314 0.39 -2.66 -9.34
CA GLY A 314 1.51 -2.79 -8.43
C GLY A 314 1.63 -4.22 -7.92
N ASP A 315 2.50 -4.41 -6.95
CA ASP A 315 2.73 -5.67 -6.26
C ASP A 315 2.99 -5.38 -4.78
N VAL A 316 2.06 -5.81 -3.93
CA VAL A 316 2.10 -5.55 -2.48
C VAL A 316 3.14 -6.40 -1.74
N THR A 317 3.79 -7.35 -2.42
CA THR A 317 4.72 -8.30 -1.77
C THR A 317 6.17 -7.86 -1.85
N THR A 318 6.46 -6.67 -2.40
CA THR A 318 7.83 -6.27 -2.73
C THR A 318 8.63 -5.74 -1.53
N ASN A 319 7.93 -5.26 -0.51
CA ASN A 319 8.44 -4.73 0.75
C ASN A 319 8.04 -5.61 1.96
N ASP A 320 7.24 -6.66 1.77
CA ASP A 320 6.97 -7.68 2.77
C ASP A 320 8.18 -8.60 2.96
N PHE A 321 8.46 -9.00 4.20
CA PHE A 321 9.59 -9.89 4.47
C PHE A 321 9.36 -10.78 5.69
N ASP A 322 10.22 -11.79 5.77
CA ASP A 322 10.30 -12.76 6.84
C ASP A 322 11.66 -12.61 7.54
N PRO A 323 11.72 -12.31 8.84
CA PRO A 323 12.99 -12.24 9.56
C PRO A 323 13.73 -13.59 9.59
N GLU A 324 12.99 -14.70 9.60
CA GLU A 324 13.55 -16.06 9.63
C GLU A 324 13.96 -16.58 8.23
N GLY A 325 13.61 -15.85 7.16
CA GLY A 325 13.94 -16.17 5.77
C GLY A 325 12.98 -17.14 5.08
N ASP A 326 11.83 -17.45 5.70
CA ASP A 326 10.77 -18.25 5.09
C ASP A 326 10.12 -17.49 3.91
N ASN A 327 9.57 -18.22 2.93
CA ASN A 327 8.98 -17.55 1.77
C ASN A 327 7.63 -16.95 2.13
N GLN A 328 7.47 -15.66 1.85
CA GLN A 328 6.19 -14.97 2.01
C GLN A 328 5.15 -15.43 0.96
N ILE A 329 3.94 -15.68 1.44
CA ILE A 329 2.76 -16.12 0.68
C ILE A 329 1.62 -15.13 0.92
N PHE A 330 1.35 -14.34 -0.11
CA PHE A 330 0.16 -13.49 -0.20
C PHE A 330 -1.15 -14.31 -0.08
N GLN A 331 -1.96 -14.02 0.95
CA GLN A 331 -3.24 -14.71 1.19
C GLN A 331 -4.43 -14.06 0.47
N GLY A 332 -4.32 -12.76 0.16
CA GLY A 332 -5.35 -11.99 -0.54
C GLY A 332 -5.71 -10.68 0.15
N PHE A 333 -6.48 -9.87 -0.56
CA PHE A 333 -7.11 -8.68 0.02
C PHE A 333 -8.31 -9.06 0.89
N ILE A 334 -8.52 -8.34 1.99
CA ILE A 334 -9.58 -8.54 2.98
C ILE A 334 -10.33 -7.23 3.23
N ASP A 335 -11.60 -7.32 3.65
CA ASP A 335 -12.39 -6.15 4.05
C ASP A 335 -12.18 -5.78 5.53
N GLU A 336 -12.81 -4.69 5.98
CA GLU A 336 -12.77 -4.21 7.38
C GLU A 336 -13.25 -5.24 8.43
N ASN A 337 -13.89 -6.34 8.01
CA ASN A 337 -14.31 -7.43 8.89
C ASN A 337 -13.39 -8.66 8.81
N GLY A 338 -12.32 -8.61 8.02
CA GLY A 338 -11.44 -9.73 7.72
C GLY A 338 -12.05 -10.73 6.73
N ASP A 339 -13.12 -10.37 6.00
CA ASP A 339 -13.69 -11.25 4.98
C ASP A 339 -12.91 -11.09 3.65
N PRO A 340 -12.55 -12.20 2.95
CA PRO A 340 -11.78 -12.12 1.70
C PRO A 340 -12.49 -11.35 0.58
N ILE A 341 -11.79 -10.42 -0.04
CA ILE A 341 -12.21 -9.66 -1.23
C ILE A 341 -11.84 -10.45 -2.48
N ALA A 342 -12.85 -10.98 -3.19
CA ALA A 342 -12.60 -11.71 -4.43
C ALA A 342 -12.03 -10.81 -5.54
N SER A 343 -11.05 -11.30 -6.29
CA SER A 343 -10.50 -10.61 -7.47
C SER A 343 -11.61 -10.20 -8.47
N GLY A 344 -11.61 -8.92 -8.86
CA GLY A 344 -12.62 -8.26 -9.68
C GLY A 344 -13.80 -7.65 -8.89
N SER A 345 -13.68 -7.50 -7.57
CA SER A 345 -14.70 -6.87 -6.73
C SER A 345 -14.58 -5.35 -6.70
N THR A 346 -15.71 -4.69 -6.49
CA THR A 346 -15.74 -3.24 -6.25
C THR A 346 -15.38 -2.94 -4.80
N VAL A 347 -14.57 -1.91 -4.58
CA VAL A 347 -14.13 -1.44 -3.26
C VAL A 347 -14.66 -0.03 -2.97
N SER A 348 -14.80 0.29 -1.69
CA SER A 348 -15.15 1.63 -1.22
C SER A 348 -13.91 2.51 -1.12
N GLY A 349 -14.12 3.82 -1.09
CA GLY A 349 -13.08 4.82 -0.84
C GLY A 349 -13.69 6.11 -0.30
N VAL A 350 -12.89 7.16 -0.19
CA VAL A 350 -13.29 8.48 0.29
C VAL A 350 -13.03 9.50 -0.82
N ASP A 351 -14.03 10.30 -1.20
CA ASP A 351 -13.83 11.34 -2.23
C ASP A 351 -12.99 12.52 -1.73
N SER A 352 -12.52 13.38 -2.64
CA SER A 352 -11.75 14.59 -2.32
C SER A 352 -12.44 15.58 -1.38
N GLU A 353 -13.75 15.44 -1.15
CA GLU A 353 -14.52 16.24 -0.19
C GLU A 353 -14.65 15.56 1.19
N GLY A 354 -14.06 14.38 1.37
CA GLY A 354 -14.08 13.58 2.60
C GLY A 354 -15.35 12.74 2.78
N ASN A 355 -16.12 12.47 1.71
CA ASN A 355 -17.31 11.63 1.80
C ASN A 355 -17.02 10.19 1.38
N GLU A 356 -17.57 9.22 2.12
CA GLU A 356 -17.51 7.80 1.73
C GLU A 356 -18.23 7.53 0.39
N VAL A 357 -17.51 6.88 -0.52
CA VAL A 357 -18.00 6.42 -1.83
C VAL A 357 -17.98 4.90 -1.86
N ALA A 358 -19.17 4.29 -1.88
CA ALA A 358 -19.31 2.82 -1.84
C ALA A 358 -18.76 2.08 -3.07
N ASN A 359 -18.48 2.79 -4.16
CA ASN A 359 -17.88 2.24 -5.38
C ASN A 359 -16.85 3.23 -5.90
N ALA A 360 -15.65 3.19 -5.32
CA ALA A 360 -14.52 4.01 -5.72
C ALA A 360 -13.74 3.39 -6.89
N GLY A 361 -13.83 2.07 -7.06
CA GLY A 361 -13.21 1.36 -8.18
C GLY A 361 -13.35 -0.16 -8.08
N THR A 362 -12.69 -0.88 -8.97
CA THR A 362 -12.61 -2.34 -9.00
C THR A 362 -11.17 -2.80 -8.86
N ILE A 363 -10.88 -3.69 -7.92
CA ILE A 363 -9.56 -4.32 -7.77
C ILE A 363 -9.53 -5.72 -8.38
N THR A 364 -8.54 -5.99 -9.23
CA THR A 364 -8.25 -7.32 -9.78
C THR A 364 -6.84 -7.72 -9.37
N TRP A 365 -6.68 -8.87 -8.74
CA TRP A 365 -5.40 -9.32 -8.19
C TRP A 365 -5.12 -10.79 -8.50
N ASN A 366 -3.85 -11.19 -8.38
CA ASN A 366 -3.32 -12.54 -8.61
C ASN A 366 -2.73 -13.13 -7.31
N PRO A 367 -2.57 -14.47 -7.21
CA PRO A 367 -2.00 -15.12 -6.03
C PRO A 367 -0.53 -14.80 -5.73
N ASP A 368 0.15 -14.05 -6.61
CA ASP A 368 1.53 -13.61 -6.44
C ASP A 368 1.63 -12.16 -5.93
N GLY A 369 0.57 -11.60 -5.34
CA GLY A 369 0.57 -10.23 -4.82
C GLY A 369 0.26 -9.15 -5.88
N THR A 370 0.49 -9.44 -7.16
CA THR A 370 0.28 -8.45 -8.22
C THR A 370 -1.19 -8.06 -8.36
N TYR A 371 -1.45 -6.77 -8.49
CA TYR A 371 -2.81 -6.21 -8.62
C TYR A 371 -2.94 -5.18 -9.74
N THR A 372 -4.19 -4.94 -10.14
CA THR A 372 -4.62 -3.81 -10.95
C THR A 372 -5.87 -3.21 -10.31
N PHE A 373 -5.80 -1.93 -9.95
CA PHE A 373 -6.94 -1.15 -9.50
C PHE A 373 -7.45 -0.28 -10.66
N GLU A 374 -8.74 -0.41 -10.99
CA GLU A 374 -9.44 0.42 -11.98
C GLU A 374 -10.42 1.35 -11.26
N PRO A 375 -10.10 2.66 -11.12
CA PRO A 375 -10.99 3.63 -10.50
C PRO A 375 -12.34 3.71 -11.23
N ALA A 376 -13.40 3.99 -10.48
CA ALA A 376 -14.70 4.29 -11.06
C ALA A 376 -14.65 5.61 -11.85
N ASP A 377 -15.42 5.71 -12.94
CA ASP A 377 -15.56 6.95 -13.72
C ASP A 377 -15.87 8.15 -12.80
N ASP A 378 -15.14 9.24 -12.98
CA ASP A 378 -15.27 10.51 -12.23
C ASP A 378 -15.00 10.40 -10.71
N PHE A 379 -14.46 9.28 -10.22
CA PHE A 379 -13.98 9.19 -8.84
C PHE A 379 -12.61 9.90 -8.73
N SER A 380 -12.48 10.75 -7.71
CA SER A 380 -11.22 11.34 -7.26
C SER A 380 -11.22 11.35 -5.74
N GLY A 381 -10.16 10.87 -5.11
CA GLY A 381 -10.11 10.58 -3.68
C GLY A 381 -9.17 9.42 -3.35
N THR A 382 -9.26 8.86 -2.16
CA THR A 382 -8.40 7.76 -1.67
C THR A 382 -9.17 6.44 -1.57
N VAL A 383 -8.46 5.32 -1.70
CA VAL A 383 -8.99 3.95 -1.62
C VAL A 383 -8.02 3.08 -0.85
N ASP A 384 -8.42 2.66 0.35
CA ASP A 384 -7.59 1.83 1.23
C ASP A 384 -8.12 0.40 1.27
N ILE A 385 -7.23 -0.57 1.05
CA ILE A 385 -7.56 -1.99 0.94
C ILE A 385 -6.55 -2.80 1.75
N VAL A 386 -7.02 -3.47 2.80
CA VAL A 386 -6.16 -4.31 3.65
C VAL A 386 -5.84 -5.61 2.94
N TYR A 387 -4.62 -6.13 3.11
CA TYR A 387 -4.21 -7.45 2.67
C TYR A 387 -3.53 -8.24 3.80
N GLU A 388 -3.40 -9.55 3.61
CA GLU A 388 -2.74 -10.48 4.53
C GLU A 388 -1.64 -11.24 3.78
N THR A 389 -0.46 -11.33 4.39
CA THR A 389 0.62 -12.25 3.99
C THR A 389 0.93 -13.20 5.13
N CYS A 390 1.38 -14.41 4.80
CA CYS A 390 1.90 -15.37 5.76
C CYS A 390 3.16 -16.02 5.19
N ASP A 391 4.07 -16.46 6.04
CA ASP A 391 5.19 -17.28 5.60
C ASP A 391 4.78 -18.71 5.19
N ASP A 392 5.74 -19.47 4.67
CA ASP A 392 5.57 -20.88 4.28
C ASP A 392 6.06 -21.89 5.33
N ASN A 393 6.24 -21.45 6.58
CA ASN A 393 6.72 -22.30 7.67
C ASN A 393 5.81 -23.53 7.84
N ALA A 394 6.36 -24.72 7.59
CA ALA A 394 5.58 -25.95 7.53
C ALA A 394 4.96 -26.34 8.89
N ARG A 395 5.45 -25.79 10.00
CA ARG A 395 5.00 -26.11 11.36
C ARG A 395 3.94 -25.14 11.85
N VAL A 396 4.27 -23.85 11.91
CA VAL A 396 3.40 -22.78 12.41
C VAL A 396 3.57 -21.54 11.53
N PRO A 397 2.75 -21.35 10.49
CA PRO A 397 2.82 -20.14 9.69
C PRO A 397 2.53 -18.89 10.52
N ALA A 398 3.39 -17.88 10.44
CA ALA A 398 3.10 -16.54 10.94
C ALA A 398 2.38 -15.75 9.84
N CYS A 399 1.49 -14.83 10.26
CA CYS A 399 0.73 -13.98 9.34
C CYS A 399 0.71 -12.55 9.88
N ASP A 400 0.76 -11.58 8.96
CA ASP A 400 0.63 -10.15 9.25
C ASP A 400 -0.23 -9.46 8.17
N THR A 401 -0.73 -8.26 8.47
CA THR A 401 -1.63 -7.50 7.60
C THR A 401 -1.14 -6.08 7.40
N ALA A 402 -1.22 -5.59 6.17
CA ALA A 402 -0.89 -4.22 5.79
C ALA A 402 -1.95 -3.63 4.85
N THR A 403 -1.85 -2.32 4.57
CA THR A 403 -2.83 -1.57 3.77
C THR A 403 -2.24 -1.14 2.45
N LEU A 404 -2.96 -1.39 1.35
CA LEU A 404 -2.73 -0.75 0.06
C LEU A 404 -3.59 0.51 -0.04
N SER A 405 -2.96 1.67 -0.12
CA SER A 405 -3.59 2.99 -0.27
C SER A 405 -3.43 3.51 -1.70
N VAL A 406 -4.55 3.68 -2.42
CA VAL A 406 -4.56 4.20 -3.79
C VAL A 406 -5.17 5.59 -3.87
N THR A 407 -4.37 6.58 -4.24
CA THR A 407 -4.81 7.96 -4.48
C THR A 407 -5.25 8.13 -5.94
N VAL A 408 -6.48 8.57 -6.16
CA VAL A 408 -7.05 8.85 -7.48
C VAL A 408 -7.19 10.34 -7.69
N ILE A 409 -6.35 10.89 -8.56
CA ILE A 409 -6.33 12.30 -8.92
C ILE A 409 -7.32 12.57 -10.04
N ASP A 410 -8.04 13.70 -9.97
CA ASP A 410 -8.91 14.12 -11.06
C ASP A 410 -8.08 14.39 -12.34
N ASN A 411 -8.51 13.81 -13.47
CA ASN A 411 -7.78 13.81 -14.73
C ASN A 411 -8.00 15.11 -15.53
N THR A 412 -7.90 16.26 -14.87
CA THR A 412 -8.23 17.57 -15.46
C THR A 412 -7.02 18.43 -15.84
N SER A 413 -5.79 17.94 -15.59
CA SER A 413 -4.56 18.69 -15.88
C SER A 413 -4.02 18.40 -17.29
N GLU A 414 -4.04 19.40 -18.18
CA GLU A 414 -3.47 19.27 -19.54
C GLU A 414 -2.17 20.07 -19.79
N VAL A 415 -1.41 20.43 -18.75
CA VAL A 415 0.00 20.85 -18.93
C VAL A 415 0.85 19.59 -18.84
N ASN A 416 1.61 19.27 -19.91
CA ASN A 416 2.54 18.15 -19.90
C ASN A 416 3.42 18.20 -18.63
N SER A 417 3.28 17.18 -17.79
CA SER A 417 3.82 17.04 -16.44
C SER A 417 4.02 15.57 -16.17
N VAL A 418 5.05 15.24 -15.41
CA VAL A 418 5.15 13.98 -14.69
C VAL A 418 5.16 14.32 -13.21
N ILE A 419 4.64 13.41 -12.41
CA ILE A 419 4.63 13.49 -10.96
C ILE A 419 5.48 12.32 -10.49
N ALA A 420 6.67 12.64 -9.98
CA ALA A 420 7.52 11.67 -9.31
C ALA A 420 7.15 11.66 -7.84
N ASN A 421 6.85 10.49 -7.28
CA ASN A 421 6.46 10.35 -5.88
C ASN A 421 7.58 9.67 -5.10
N ASN A 422 7.76 9.99 -3.82
CA ASN A 422 8.78 9.29 -3.05
C ASN A 422 8.45 7.80 -2.92
N ASP A 423 9.48 6.99 -2.74
CA ASP A 423 9.37 5.56 -2.52
C ASP A 423 10.06 5.20 -1.21
N GLU A 424 9.41 4.39 -0.39
CA GLU A 424 9.99 3.88 0.85
C GLU A 424 10.20 2.36 0.78
N ASN A 425 11.20 1.87 1.50
CA ASN A 425 11.42 0.45 1.71
C ASN A 425 12.06 0.21 3.08
N VAL A 426 11.85 -0.95 3.66
CA VAL A 426 12.47 -1.34 4.93
C VAL A 426 13.25 -2.63 4.71
N SER A 427 14.42 -2.72 5.30
CA SER A 427 15.26 -3.91 5.30
C SER A 427 15.68 -4.25 6.73
N TYR A 428 15.83 -5.53 7.02
CA TYR A 428 16.40 -6.03 8.28
C TYR A 428 17.77 -6.68 8.01
N GLY A 429 18.57 -6.02 7.17
CA GLY A 429 19.88 -6.52 6.70
C GLY A 429 19.82 -7.39 5.43
N ASN A 430 18.63 -7.71 4.94
CA ASN A 430 18.43 -8.46 3.71
C ASN A 430 18.37 -7.57 2.45
N THR A 431 18.60 -8.15 1.28
CA THR A 431 18.46 -7.43 0.01
C THR A 431 16.99 -7.13 -0.26
N VAL A 432 16.67 -5.87 -0.58
CA VAL A 432 15.32 -5.41 -0.90
C VAL A 432 15.25 -4.85 -2.32
N SER A 433 14.05 -4.86 -2.90
CA SER A 433 13.78 -4.31 -4.22
C SER A 433 12.41 -3.67 -4.28
N GLY A 434 12.26 -2.63 -5.09
CA GLY A 434 10.96 -2.02 -5.38
C GLY A 434 10.92 -1.49 -6.81
N ASP A 435 9.80 -0.90 -7.19
CA ASP A 435 9.59 -0.26 -8.49
C ASP A 435 9.05 1.15 -8.31
N VAL A 436 9.87 2.17 -8.62
CA VAL A 436 9.45 3.57 -8.44
C VAL A 436 8.30 3.97 -9.36
N TYR A 437 8.04 3.21 -10.43
CA TYR A 437 6.89 3.47 -11.28
C TYR A 437 5.56 3.04 -10.66
N ALA A 438 5.60 2.35 -9.51
CA ALA A 438 4.38 1.89 -8.85
C ALA A 438 3.48 3.07 -8.49
N ASN A 439 4.04 4.16 -7.95
CA ASN A 439 3.29 5.33 -7.52
C ASN A 439 3.55 6.59 -8.37
N ASP A 440 4.55 6.61 -9.27
CA ASP A 440 4.74 7.70 -10.24
C ASP A 440 3.60 7.78 -11.26
N VAL A 441 3.22 9.00 -11.66
CA VAL A 441 2.14 9.20 -12.64
C VAL A 441 2.45 10.31 -13.65
N ASP A 442 2.01 10.10 -14.89
CA ASP A 442 1.91 11.14 -15.90
C ASP A 442 0.42 11.50 -16.08
N PRO A 443 -0.02 12.69 -15.64
CA PRO A 443 -1.41 13.08 -15.74
C PRO A 443 -1.96 13.19 -17.18
N GLN A 444 -1.12 13.08 -18.20
CA GLN A 444 -1.51 13.10 -19.61
C GLN A 444 -1.49 11.71 -20.27
N GLY A 445 -1.02 10.69 -19.54
CA GLY A 445 -0.86 9.32 -20.03
C GLY A 445 0.28 9.15 -21.03
N ASP A 446 1.23 10.09 -21.07
CA ASP A 446 2.49 9.92 -21.80
C ASP A 446 3.38 8.90 -21.07
N THR A 447 4.30 8.27 -21.80
CA THR A 447 5.20 7.27 -21.19
C THR A 447 6.41 7.98 -20.59
N PHE A 448 6.75 7.66 -19.35
CA PHE A 448 7.94 8.21 -18.68
C PHE A 448 9.00 7.15 -18.41
N THR A 449 10.24 7.61 -18.22
CA THR A 449 11.39 6.77 -17.89
C THR A 449 12.33 7.46 -16.91
N ILE A 450 13.05 6.70 -16.08
CA ILE A 450 14.18 7.21 -15.29
C ILE A 450 15.27 7.71 -16.23
N THR A 451 15.62 8.98 -16.07
CA THR A 451 16.70 9.66 -16.82
C THR A 451 18.00 9.78 -16.03
N GLY A 452 17.94 9.60 -14.70
CA GLY A 452 19.09 9.58 -13.80
C GLY A 452 18.69 9.31 -12.37
N PHE A 453 19.69 8.94 -11.55
CA PHE A 453 19.59 8.88 -10.09
C PHE A 453 20.89 9.40 -9.47
N GLU A 454 20.83 9.97 -8.28
CA GLU A 454 21.99 10.48 -7.53
C GLU A 454 22.06 9.83 -6.14
N VAL A 455 23.26 9.38 -5.77
CA VAL A 455 23.58 8.74 -4.47
C VAL A 455 24.95 9.18 -3.98
N ASP A 456 25.17 9.24 -2.66
CA ASP A 456 26.50 9.49 -2.09
C ASP A 456 27.37 8.22 -2.20
N THR A 457 28.39 8.26 -3.05
CA THR A 457 29.27 7.11 -3.31
C THR A 457 30.59 7.13 -2.55
N ASP A 458 30.91 8.22 -1.84
CA ASP A 458 32.20 8.38 -1.15
C ASP A 458 32.14 8.90 0.30
N GLY A 459 30.93 9.14 0.81
CA GLY A 459 30.63 9.53 2.18
C GLY A 459 30.95 11.00 2.48
N ASP A 460 31.01 11.87 1.47
CA ASP A 460 31.24 13.30 1.66
C ASP A 460 29.96 14.12 1.94
N GLY A 461 28.80 13.45 1.90
CA GLY A 461 27.46 14.02 2.12
C GLY A 461 26.88 14.72 0.89
N ILE A 462 27.41 14.45 -0.31
CA ILE A 462 26.92 15.00 -1.57
C ILE A 462 26.57 13.86 -2.52
N ALA A 463 25.31 13.78 -2.92
CA ALA A 463 24.88 12.80 -3.91
C ALA A 463 25.51 13.07 -5.30
N GLU A 464 25.93 12.00 -5.98
CA GLU A 464 26.47 12.04 -7.32
C GLU A 464 25.60 11.32 -8.35
N ALA A 465 25.39 11.97 -9.49
CA ALA A 465 24.67 11.39 -10.62
C ALA A 465 25.32 10.11 -11.15
N GLN A 466 24.50 9.06 -11.21
CA GLN A 466 24.84 7.73 -11.72
C GLN A 466 24.08 7.42 -13.02
N THR A 467 24.45 6.30 -13.65
CA THR A 467 23.78 5.85 -14.88
C THR A 467 22.79 4.74 -14.53
N PRO A 468 21.51 4.83 -14.94
CA PRO A 468 20.55 3.74 -14.72
C PRO A 468 21.09 2.37 -15.21
N GLY A 469 20.89 1.34 -14.40
CA GLY A 469 21.37 -0.02 -14.60
C GLY A 469 22.79 -0.31 -14.11
N THR A 470 23.47 0.63 -13.45
CA THR A 470 24.78 0.38 -12.82
C THR A 470 24.66 0.20 -11.32
N THR A 471 25.24 -0.88 -10.79
CA THR A 471 25.41 -1.08 -9.35
C THR A 471 26.55 -0.21 -8.82
N VAL A 472 26.28 0.56 -7.76
CA VAL A 472 27.23 1.48 -7.11
C VAL A 472 27.15 1.32 -5.58
N PRO A 473 28.24 1.60 -4.83
CA PRO A 473 28.14 1.71 -3.38
C PRO A 473 27.28 2.92 -3.01
N VAL A 474 26.59 2.83 -1.88
CA VAL A 474 25.82 3.93 -1.30
C VAL A 474 26.20 4.12 0.16
N TYR A 475 26.39 5.37 0.55
CA TYR A 475 26.60 5.79 1.93
C TYR A 475 25.27 6.27 2.51
N GLY A 476 24.98 5.83 3.74
CA GLY A 476 23.77 6.16 4.50
C GLY A 476 24.13 6.72 5.87
N THR A 477 23.12 7.07 6.65
CA THR A 477 23.27 7.58 8.01
C THR A 477 22.94 6.47 9.01
N ASP A 478 23.90 6.06 9.82
CA ASP A 478 23.67 5.07 10.88
C ASP A 478 22.75 5.61 11.99
N SER A 479 22.26 4.72 12.86
CA SER A 479 21.41 5.05 14.01
C SER A 479 22.04 6.06 15.01
N GLU A 480 23.35 6.29 14.93
CA GLU A 480 24.08 7.29 15.72
C GLU A 480 24.22 8.65 15.01
N GLY A 481 23.74 8.76 13.77
CA GLY A 481 23.80 9.95 12.92
C GLY A 481 25.11 10.13 12.17
N ASN A 482 25.94 9.09 12.02
CA ASN A 482 27.17 9.13 11.26
C ASN A 482 26.96 8.63 9.83
N VAL A 483 27.64 9.25 8.87
CA VAL A 483 27.66 8.78 7.47
C VAL A 483 28.63 7.61 7.33
N VAL A 484 28.12 6.45 6.91
CA VAL A 484 28.87 5.18 6.75
C VAL A 484 28.48 4.49 5.43
N GLU A 485 29.32 3.56 4.95
CA GLU A 485 29.00 2.78 3.75
C GLU A 485 27.86 1.80 4.07
N ALA A 486 26.67 2.06 3.53
CA ALA A 486 25.45 1.35 3.87
C ALA A 486 25.24 0.08 3.04
N GLY A 487 25.75 0.04 1.81
CA GLY A 487 25.56 -1.11 0.93
C GLY A 487 25.81 -0.81 -0.53
N THR A 488 25.13 -1.53 -1.42
CA THR A 488 25.11 -1.28 -2.87
C THR A 488 23.70 -1.13 -3.41
N ILE A 489 23.51 -0.23 -4.37
CA ILE A 489 22.23 0.08 -5.01
C ILE A 489 22.34 -0.05 -6.53
N THR A 490 21.29 -0.57 -7.17
CA THR A 490 21.08 -0.54 -8.61
C THR A 490 19.69 0.01 -8.90
N VAL A 491 19.58 1.10 -9.68
CA VAL A 491 18.29 1.63 -10.17
C VAL A 491 18.25 1.49 -11.69
N THR A 492 17.25 0.79 -12.25
CA THR A 492 17.14 0.49 -13.69
C THR A 492 16.41 1.59 -14.47
N ASP A 493 16.47 1.60 -15.80
CA ASP A 493 15.67 2.51 -16.63
C ASP A 493 14.18 2.11 -16.70
N SER A 494 13.83 0.97 -16.12
CA SER A 494 12.46 0.45 -16.00
C SER A 494 11.81 0.71 -14.63
N GLY A 495 12.41 1.56 -13.78
CA GLY A 495 11.83 1.90 -12.47
C GLY A 495 12.26 0.96 -11.33
N VAL A 496 12.57 -0.30 -11.64
CA VAL A 496 13.02 -1.28 -10.64
C VAL A 496 14.36 -0.89 -10.01
N TYR A 497 14.42 -0.89 -8.68
CA TYR A 497 15.64 -0.78 -7.89
C TYR A 497 15.94 -2.04 -7.07
N THR A 498 17.21 -2.23 -6.69
CA THR A 498 17.65 -3.31 -5.80
C THR A 498 18.76 -2.77 -4.90
N PHE A 499 18.54 -2.85 -3.59
CA PHE A 499 19.47 -2.45 -2.56
C PHE A 499 19.92 -3.67 -1.75
N THR A 500 21.24 -3.84 -1.61
CA THR A 500 21.85 -4.85 -0.76
C THR A 500 22.64 -4.13 0.33
N PRO A 501 22.16 -4.10 1.60
CA PRO A 501 22.90 -3.51 2.70
C PRO A 501 24.19 -4.28 2.99
N ASN A 502 25.15 -3.61 3.61
CA ASN A 502 26.32 -4.25 4.21
C ASN A 502 25.92 -4.91 5.54
N ASP A 503 26.58 -6.01 5.88
CA ASP A 503 26.49 -6.63 7.21
C ASP A 503 26.61 -5.56 8.32
N ASP A 504 25.77 -5.66 9.34
CA ASP A 504 25.69 -4.78 10.51
C ASP A 504 25.27 -3.31 10.26
N PHE A 505 24.87 -2.92 9.04
CA PHE A 505 24.34 -1.58 8.81
C PHE A 505 22.91 -1.46 9.36
N VAL A 506 22.72 -0.55 10.31
CA VAL A 506 21.41 -0.13 10.83
C VAL A 506 21.32 1.38 10.70
N GLY A 507 20.34 1.87 9.95
CA GLY A 507 20.19 3.29 9.62
C GLY A 507 19.48 3.51 8.28
N GLU A 508 19.54 4.73 7.78
CA GLU A 508 18.73 5.20 6.66
C GLU A 508 19.59 5.47 5.41
N VAL A 509 19.04 5.21 4.23
CA VAL A 509 19.63 5.52 2.92
C VAL A 509 18.65 6.31 2.06
N GLU A 510 19.07 7.47 1.54
CA GLU A 510 18.30 8.28 0.59
C GLU A 510 18.91 8.23 -0.82
N ILE A 511 18.10 7.96 -1.84
CA ILE A 511 18.49 7.94 -3.26
C ILE A 511 17.56 8.84 -4.07
N SER A 512 18.06 9.92 -4.64
CA SER A 512 17.23 10.75 -5.53
C SER A 512 17.15 10.18 -6.94
N TYR A 513 16.00 10.26 -7.59
CA TYR A 513 15.82 9.86 -8.99
C TYR A 513 15.02 10.90 -9.78
N THR A 514 15.14 10.85 -11.11
CA THR A 514 14.44 11.77 -12.02
C THR A 514 13.76 11.01 -13.14
N ILE A 515 12.44 11.13 -13.25
CA ILE A 515 11.67 10.66 -14.40
C ILE A 515 11.45 11.77 -15.42
N ALA A 516 11.30 11.39 -16.69
CA ALA A 516 10.85 12.31 -17.73
C ALA A 516 9.94 11.60 -18.72
N ASP A 517 8.86 12.28 -19.12
CA ASP A 517 7.93 11.79 -20.14
C ASP A 517 8.47 11.95 -21.57
N ASP A 518 7.80 11.28 -22.51
CA ASP A 518 8.01 11.43 -23.95
C ASP A 518 7.12 12.51 -24.61
N GLY A 519 6.46 13.33 -23.79
CA GLY A 519 5.62 14.46 -24.18
C GLY A 519 6.38 15.59 -24.87
N SER A 520 5.65 16.58 -25.40
CA SER A 520 6.24 17.71 -26.14
C SER A 520 5.61 19.06 -25.76
N PRO A 521 6.28 19.89 -24.94
CA PRO A 521 7.64 19.72 -24.42
C PRO A 521 7.71 18.67 -23.31
N SER A 522 8.75 17.83 -23.32
CA SER A 522 8.96 16.81 -22.28
C SER A 522 8.99 17.43 -20.89
N ALA A 523 8.25 16.84 -19.95
CA ALA A 523 8.29 17.20 -18.54
C ALA A 523 9.18 16.23 -17.77
N SER A 524 9.68 16.69 -16.63
CA SER A 524 10.52 15.90 -15.74
C SER A 524 10.24 16.30 -14.30
N ASP A 525 10.27 15.32 -13.42
CA ASP A 525 10.12 15.51 -11.98
C ASP A 525 11.10 14.60 -11.23
N SER A 526 11.32 14.85 -9.94
CA SER A 526 12.29 14.10 -9.13
C SER A 526 11.77 13.83 -7.75
N ALA A 527 12.05 12.64 -7.25
CA ALA A 527 11.65 12.15 -5.93
C ALA A 527 12.81 11.36 -5.29
N LEU A 528 12.59 10.85 -4.08
CA LEU A 528 13.54 10.09 -3.27
C LEU A 528 13.06 8.64 -3.12
N ILE A 529 14.02 7.71 -3.14
CA ILE A 529 13.86 6.37 -2.58
C ILE A 529 14.53 6.40 -1.20
N THR A 530 13.76 6.19 -0.14
CA THR A 530 14.23 6.08 1.25
C THR A 530 14.23 4.61 1.64
N ILE A 531 15.35 4.11 2.18
CA ILE A 531 15.45 2.74 2.67
C ILE A 531 15.94 2.76 4.10
N ASP A 532 15.06 2.33 5.02
CA ASP A 532 15.40 2.14 6.43
C ASP A 532 15.89 0.72 6.66
N VAL A 533 17.08 0.60 7.22
CA VAL A 533 17.66 -0.68 7.64
C VAL A 533 17.55 -0.78 9.16
N LEU A 534 16.65 -1.62 9.64
CA LEU A 534 16.33 -1.82 11.05
C LEU A 534 17.08 -3.02 11.63
N GLU A 535 17.17 -3.07 12.97
CA GLU A 535 17.69 -4.26 13.68
C GLU A 535 16.70 -5.42 13.54
N ASP A 536 17.22 -6.61 13.20
CA ASP A 536 16.45 -7.85 13.03
C ASP A 536 15.66 -8.19 14.30
N PRO A 537 14.31 -8.32 14.25
CA PRO A 537 13.49 -8.72 15.39
C PRO A 537 13.89 -10.09 15.97
N SER A 538 14.43 -10.99 15.16
CA SER A 538 14.87 -12.34 15.59
C SER A 538 16.09 -12.31 16.52
N GLU A 539 16.84 -11.20 16.58
CA GLU A 539 17.98 -11.00 17.48
C GLU A 539 17.59 -10.83 18.97
N GLY A 540 16.29 -10.92 19.30
CA GLY A 540 15.81 -11.01 20.69
C GLY A 540 15.73 -9.67 21.43
N LEU A 541 15.56 -8.55 20.70
CA LEU A 541 15.26 -7.26 21.31
C LEU A 541 13.79 -7.20 21.73
N ALA A 542 13.55 -6.92 23.01
CA ALA A 542 12.20 -6.90 23.57
C ALA A 542 11.35 -5.67 23.12
N ASN A 543 11.97 -4.67 22.48
CA ASN A 543 11.31 -3.50 21.90
C ASN A 543 12.12 -2.91 20.73
N LEU A 544 11.45 -2.64 19.62
CA LEU A 544 11.94 -2.06 18.37
C LEU A 544 11.30 -0.69 18.13
N ALA A 545 11.95 0.14 17.32
CA ALA A 545 11.39 1.43 16.94
C ALA A 545 10.24 1.24 15.96
N PRO A 546 9.20 2.10 16.00
CA PRO A 546 8.20 2.13 14.94
C PRO A 546 8.84 2.58 13.62
N PHE A 547 8.24 2.17 12.50
CA PHE A 547 8.51 2.68 11.17
C PHE A 547 7.51 3.80 10.84
N ALA A 548 8.02 4.95 10.41
CA ALA A 548 7.22 6.09 9.95
C ALA A 548 7.43 6.24 8.44
N GLY A 549 6.37 6.07 7.65
CA GLY A 549 6.43 6.22 6.20
C GLY A 549 6.19 7.66 5.78
N ASP A 550 6.91 8.15 4.78
CA ASP A 550 6.60 9.46 4.18
C ASP A 550 5.21 9.41 3.53
N ASP A 551 4.45 10.50 3.62
CA ASP A 551 3.09 10.55 3.06
C ASP A 551 3.00 11.57 1.95
N GLN A 552 1.97 11.46 1.12
CA GLN A 552 1.76 12.38 0.02
C GLN A 552 0.33 12.87 -0.14
N SER A 553 0.20 14.06 -0.72
CA SER A 553 -1.07 14.64 -1.12
C SER A 553 -0.90 15.59 -2.29
N ILE A 554 -1.94 15.72 -3.11
CA ILE A 554 -1.97 16.70 -4.20
C ILE A 554 -3.25 17.50 -4.10
N THR A 555 -3.16 18.82 -4.29
CA THR A 555 -4.31 19.71 -4.28
C THR A 555 -4.14 20.86 -5.26
N GLU A 556 -5.21 21.61 -5.52
CA GLU A 556 -5.13 22.87 -6.25
C GLU A 556 -4.85 24.06 -5.33
N GLU A 557 -4.30 25.13 -5.90
CA GLU A 557 -4.17 26.43 -5.24
C GLU A 557 -5.48 26.84 -4.55
N ASN A 558 -5.37 27.22 -3.26
CA ASN A 558 -6.47 27.62 -2.38
C ASN A 558 -7.50 26.51 -2.05
N THR A 559 -7.22 25.24 -2.36
CA THR A 559 -8.07 24.08 -2.02
C THR A 559 -7.41 23.25 -0.92
N SER A 560 -8.11 23.03 0.19
CA SER A 560 -7.66 22.09 1.23
C SER A 560 -7.89 20.65 0.79
N VAL A 561 -7.03 19.73 1.23
CA VAL A 561 -7.13 18.29 0.92
C VAL A 561 -6.96 17.48 2.21
N MET A 562 -7.68 16.36 2.29
CA MET A 562 -7.48 15.35 3.34
C MET A 562 -6.51 14.29 2.81
N GLY A 563 -5.59 13.85 3.66
CA GLY A 563 -4.74 12.68 3.41
C GLY A 563 -4.69 11.78 4.64
N GLU A 564 -3.95 10.67 4.55
CA GLU A 564 -3.70 9.74 5.65
C GLU A 564 -2.21 9.75 5.96
N TRP A 565 -1.86 9.74 7.25
CA TRP A 565 -0.48 9.69 7.74
C TRP A 565 -0.12 8.36 8.40
N ALA A 566 -1.13 7.53 8.72
CA ALA A 566 -0.92 6.30 9.48
C ALA A 566 -1.00 5.04 8.60
N SER A 567 -1.24 5.19 7.29
CA SER A 567 -1.53 4.07 6.37
C SER A 567 -0.30 3.22 6.05
N ASN A 568 0.87 3.84 6.02
CA ASN A 568 2.17 3.20 5.79
C ASN A 568 3.08 3.24 7.03
N ASP A 569 2.55 3.69 8.17
CA ASP A 569 3.23 3.63 9.47
C ASP A 569 2.99 2.26 10.13
N ASN A 570 4.02 1.68 10.74
CA ASN A 570 3.88 0.43 11.50
C ASN A 570 4.73 0.44 12.76
N ASP A 571 4.34 -0.36 13.76
CA ASP A 571 5.19 -0.67 14.91
C ASP A 571 5.46 -2.18 14.93
N PRO A 572 6.73 -2.63 14.78
CA PRO A 572 7.06 -4.05 14.74
C PRO A 572 6.62 -4.86 15.96
N ASN A 573 6.35 -4.21 17.10
CA ASN A 573 5.87 -4.86 18.31
C ASN A 573 4.36 -4.69 18.55
N GLY A 574 3.67 -3.94 17.68
CA GLY A 574 2.26 -3.58 17.83
C GLY A 574 1.98 -2.69 19.04
N ASP A 575 2.99 -1.95 19.51
CA ASP A 575 2.84 -1.02 20.62
C ASP A 575 2.04 0.23 20.20
N MET A 576 1.35 0.84 21.17
CA MET A 576 0.63 2.09 20.94
C MET A 576 1.64 3.21 20.67
N ILE A 577 1.34 4.13 19.76
CA ILE A 577 2.24 5.25 19.43
C ILE A 577 1.73 6.61 19.91
N VAL A 578 2.61 7.61 19.93
CA VAL A 578 2.26 9.03 20.09
C VAL A 578 2.87 9.86 18.95
N LEU A 579 2.04 10.70 18.32
CA LEU A 579 2.49 11.61 17.26
C LEU A 579 3.05 12.91 17.86
N ASN A 580 4.23 13.34 17.41
CA ASN A 580 4.93 14.59 17.75
C ASN A 580 4.99 14.87 19.27
N GLY A 581 5.18 13.83 20.07
CA GLY A 581 5.23 13.90 21.54
C GLY A 581 3.91 14.34 22.19
N THR A 582 2.77 14.13 21.51
CA THR A 582 1.43 14.31 22.10
C THR A 582 1.19 13.28 23.21
N SER A 583 0.11 13.43 23.97
CA SER A 583 -0.28 12.49 25.03
C SER A 583 -1.42 11.56 24.63
N THR A 584 -1.78 11.55 23.35
CA THR A 584 -2.86 10.71 22.82
C THR A 584 -2.20 9.48 22.23
N GLU A 585 -2.42 8.33 22.87
CA GLU A 585 -1.97 7.02 22.39
C GLU A 585 -2.85 6.61 21.20
N ILE A 586 -2.22 6.14 20.12
CA ILE A 586 -2.85 5.73 18.85
C ILE A 586 -2.44 4.28 18.56
N ASP A 587 -3.40 3.49 18.10
CA ASP A 587 -3.19 2.11 17.65
C ASP A 587 -3.05 2.16 16.12
N LEU A 588 -1.86 1.93 15.58
CA LEU A 588 -1.61 1.99 14.12
C LEU A 588 -2.33 0.86 13.37
N SER A 589 -2.58 -0.28 14.02
CA SER A 589 -3.33 -1.39 13.40
C SER A 589 -4.81 -1.08 13.20
N ASN A 590 -5.34 -0.08 13.92
CA ASN A 590 -6.74 0.33 13.84
C ASN A 590 -6.93 1.77 14.35
N PRO A 591 -6.44 2.77 13.62
CA PRO A 591 -6.53 4.15 14.03
C PRO A 591 -7.99 4.58 14.02
N THR A 592 -8.50 5.04 15.17
CA THR A 592 -9.91 5.44 15.30
C THR A 592 -10.06 6.77 16.03
N GLY A 593 -11.07 7.54 15.63
CA GLY A 593 -11.44 8.78 16.32
C GLY A 593 -11.75 9.89 15.34
N THR A 594 -11.61 11.14 15.81
CA THR A 594 -11.64 12.40 15.03
C THR A 594 -10.95 13.50 15.85
N THR A 595 -10.10 13.12 16.81
CA THR A 595 -9.53 14.07 17.76
C THR A 595 -8.34 14.74 17.10
N SER A 596 -8.39 16.07 16.94
CA SER A 596 -7.23 16.85 16.50
C SER A 596 -6.04 16.64 17.45
N LEU A 597 -4.93 16.16 16.90
CA LEU A 597 -3.66 15.91 17.58
C LEU A 597 -2.77 17.17 17.58
N GLY A 598 -3.03 18.10 16.67
CA GLY A 598 -2.35 19.39 16.60
C GLY A 598 -2.38 19.97 15.19
N THR A 599 -2.07 21.26 15.09
CA THR A 599 -1.88 21.94 13.80
C THR A 599 -0.43 22.41 13.70
N TYR A 600 0.24 22.02 12.63
CA TYR A 600 1.65 22.24 12.38
C TYR A 600 1.83 23.05 11.10
N PRO A 601 2.68 24.10 11.10
CA PRO A 601 2.94 24.89 9.90
C PRO A 601 3.79 24.08 8.92
N THR A 602 3.49 24.20 7.63
CA THR A 602 4.31 23.63 6.56
C THR A 602 5.44 24.59 6.17
N ASP A 603 6.42 24.10 5.43
CA ASP A 603 7.60 24.86 5.00
C ASP A 603 7.26 26.11 4.17
N MET A 604 6.20 26.05 3.37
CA MET A 604 5.75 27.18 2.54
C MET A 604 4.69 28.05 3.24
N GLY A 605 4.34 27.73 4.49
CA GLY A 605 3.47 28.55 5.34
C GLY A 605 1.98 28.21 5.24
N GLY A 606 1.64 27.03 4.73
CA GLY A 606 0.35 26.37 4.92
C GLY A 606 0.28 25.73 6.32
N ASN A 607 -0.72 24.89 6.55
CA ASN A 607 -0.79 24.11 7.79
C ASN A 607 -1.35 22.71 7.54
N ILE A 608 -0.85 21.73 8.30
CA ILE A 608 -1.44 20.40 8.46
C ILE A 608 -2.07 20.29 9.84
N GLU A 609 -3.31 19.80 9.91
CA GLU A 609 -3.96 19.36 11.14
C GLU A 609 -4.06 17.84 11.16
N PHE A 610 -3.37 17.20 12.11
CA PHE A 610 -3.39 15.73 12.29
C PHE A 610 -4.58 15.30 13.14
N PHE A 611 -5.15 14.14 12.84
CA PHE A 611 -6.27 13.53 13.57
C PHE A 611 -5.92 12.13 14.08
N SER A 612 -6.58 11.73 15.18
CA SER A 612 -6.35 10.45 15.86
C SER A 612 -6.87 9.22 15.10
N ASP A 613 -7.56 9.42 13.99
CA ASP A 613 -8.03 8.37 13.07
C ASP A 613 -7.03 8.08 11.95
N GLY A 614 -5.79 8.58 12.04
CA GLY A 614 -4.78 8.36 11.01
C GLY A 614 -4.87 9.34 9.85
N THR A 615 -5.80 10.29 9.86
CA THR A 615 -5.95 11.28 8.78
C THR A 615 -5.32 12.64 9.11
N TYR A 616 -5.09 13.44 8.09
CA TYR A 616 -4.70 14.85 8.22
C TYR A 616 -5.43 15.77 7.25
N LEU A 617 -5.59 17.04 7.61
CA LEU A 617 -6.12 18.10 6.74
C LEU A 617 -5.01 19.09 6.38
N TYR A 618 -4.60 19.12 5.13
CA TYR A 618 -3.71 20.15 4.60
C TYR A 618 -4.51 21.38 4.14
N THR A 619 -4.03 22.56 4.50
CA THR A 619 -4.54 23.85 4.00
C THR A 619 -3.40 24.65 3.37
N PRO A 620 -3.43 24.88 2.05
CA PRO A 620 -2.34 25.59 1.38
C PRO A 620 -2.26 27.06 1.80
N PRO A 621 -1.07 27.68 1.71
CA PRO A 621 -0.97 29.13 1.78
C PRO A 621 -1.79 29.78 0.65
N VAL A 622 -2.36 30.94 0.93
CA VAL A 622 -3.17 31.67 -0.06
C VAL A 622 -2.30 32.05 -1.26
N ASP A 623 -2.79 31.74 -2.46
CA ASP A 623 -2.15 31.99 -3.74
C ASP A 623 -0.78 31.29 -3.92
N TYR A 624 -0.56 30.14 -3.25
CA TYR A 624 0.62 29.30 -3.39
C TYR A 624 0.39 28.16 -4.38
N PHE A 625 1.40 27.88 -5.20
CA PHE A 625 1.50 26.70 -6.05
C PHE A 625 2.96 26.24 -6.08
N GLY A 626 3.18 24.94 -6.18
CA GLY A 626 4.46 24.27 -6.00
C GLY A 626 4.44 23.26 -4.85
N PRO A 627 5.57 22.60 -4.57
CA PRO A 627 5.68 21.62 -3.48
C PRO A 627 5.69 22.30 -2.11
N ASP A 628 5.07 21.66 -1.12
CA ASP A 628 5.04 22.05 0.28
C ASP A 628 5.25 20.80 1.13
N GLN A 629 5.72 20.92 2.37
CA GLN A 629 5.95 19.75 3.21
C GLN A 629 5.92 20.04 4.71
N VAL A 630 5.79 18.98 5.52
CA VAL A 630 5.97 19.01 6.98
C VAL A 630 6.44 17.65 7.49
N SER A 631 7.43 17.63 8.38
CA SER A 631 7.87 16.40 9.04
C SER A 631 7.09 16.13 10.33
N TYR A 632 6.88 14.86 10.64
CA TYR A 632 6.28 14.37 11.87
C TYR A 632 7.14 13.23 12.46
N GLU A 633 6.95 12.96 13.76
CA GLU A 633 7.64 11.93 14.51
C GLU A 633 6.60 11.07 15.23
N ILE A 634 6.69 9.75 15.12
CA ILE A 634 5.94 8.80 15.93
C ILE A 634 6.90 8.14 16.91
N CYS A 635 6.43 7.92 18.14
CA CYS A 635 7.18 7.21 19.17
C CYS A 635 6.32 6.13 19.79
N ASP A 636 6.90 4.97 20.06
CA ASP A 636 6.25 3.89 20.80
C ASP A 636 5.91 4.30 22.25
N VAL A 637 4.97 3.55 22.82
CA VAL A 637 4.53 3.70 24.21
C VAL A 637 4.46 2.32 24.85
N THR A 638 5.61 1.84 25.31
CA THR A 638 5.69 0.61 26.08
C THR A 638 6.42 0.77 27.41
N SER A 639 6.42 -0.32 28.18
CA SER A 639 7.12 -0.42 29.47
C SER A 639 8.44 -1.19 29.38
N VAL A 640 8.79 -1.64 28.17
CA VAL A 640 9.92 -2.51 27.86
C VAL A 640 11.08 -1.66 27.35
N GLU A 641 12.13 -1.49 28.15
CA GLU A 641 13.29 -0.66 27.77
C GLU A 641 14.10 -1.28 26.61
N PRO A 642 14.68 -0.47 25.69
CA PRO A 642 14.79 0.99 25.73
C PRO A 642 13.52 1.73 25.26
N GLN A 643 13.11 2.80 25.96
CA GLN A 643 11.87 3.57 25.67
C GLN A 643 11.98 5.09 25.93
N PRO A 644 11.28 5.93 25.15
CA PRO A 644 10.61 5.61 23.90
C PRO A 644 11.63 5.50 22.75
N LEU A 645 11.34 4.66 21.77
CA LEU A 645 11.96 4.69 20.45
C LEU A 645 11.04 5.44 19.49
N CYS A 646 11.64 6.18 18.55
CA CYS A 646 10.90 7.06 17.65
C CYS A 646 11.45 6.94 16.24
N SER A 647 10.56 7.13 15.26
CA SER A 647 10.89 7.35 13.86
C SER A 647 10.21 8.62 13.34
N SER A 648 10.78 9.22 12.30
CA SER A 648 10.29 10.46 11.71
C SER A 648 10.07 10.29 10.21
N ALA A 649 9.01 10.92 9.71
CA ALA A 649 8.64 10.93 8.31
C ALA A 649 8.20 12.34 7.88
N THR A 650 7.90 12.52 6.60
CA THR A 650 7.54 13.77 5.96
C THR A 650 6.30 13.62 5.10
N ILE A 651 5.35 14.53 5.31
CA ILE A 651 4.20 14.71 4.41
C ILE A 651 4.60 15.66 3.29
N PHE A 652 4.60 15.20 2.06
CA PHE A 652 4.80 15.98 0.85
C PHE A 652 3.45 16.38 0.23
N VAL A 653 3.29 17.66 -0.10
CA VAL A 653 2.08 18.16 -0.75
C VAL A 653 2.39 18.94 -2.01
N THR A 654 1.87 18.49 -3.15
CA THR A 654 1.99 19.21 -4.42
C THR A 654 0.77 20.10 -4.64
N VAL A 655 0.98 21.42 -4.69
CA VAL A 655 -0.09 22.40 -4.95
C VAL A 655 -0.07 22.85 -6.42
N LEU A 656 -1.08 22.44 -7.19
CA LEU A 656 -1.21 22.74 -8.61
C LEU A 656 -1.72 24.16 -8.89
N GLU A 657 -1.20 24.82 -9.93
CA GLU A 657 -1.63 26.17 -10.34
C GLU A 657 -3.06 26.16 -10.92
N LYS A 658 -4.00 26.89 -10.31
CA LYS A 658 -5.37 27.03 -10.79
C LYS A 658 -5.48 28.02 -11.96
N GLN A 659 -5.83 27.57 -13.17
CA GLN A 659 -5.77 28.40 -14.40
C GLN A 659 -7.05 29.25 -14.61
N CYS A 660 -6.95 30.59 -14.59
CA CYS A 660 -8.03 31.52 -15.00
C CYS A 660 -7.82 32.08 -16.42
N LEU A 661 -8.89 32.12 -17.22
CA LEU A 661 -8.85 32.47 -18.65
C LEU A 661 -9.40 33.87 -18.97
N ASP A 662 -8.72 34.59 -19.87
CA ASP A 662 -9.11 35.90 -20.40
C ASP A 662 -9.83 35.79 -21.77
N PHE A 663 -10.69 36.75 -22.10
CA PHE A 663 -11.49 36.73 -23.32
C PHE A 663 -11.28 38.01 -24.11
N ASP A 664 -10.79 37.87 -25.35
CA ASP A 664 -10.59 38.97 -26.28
C ASP A 664 -11.53 38.79 -27.49
N LEU A 665 -12.77 39.26 -27.32
CA LEU A 665 -13.88 38.98 -28.24
C LEU A 665 -14.44 40.26 -28.87
N TRP A 666 -14.92 40.15 -30.11
CA TRP A 666 -15.60 41.27 -30.77
C TRP A 666 -16.88 40.89 -31.50
N VAL A 667 -17.89 41.74 -31.42
CA VAL A 667 -19.17 41.60 -32.12
C VAL A 667 -19.81 42.97 -32.42
N TYR A 668 -20.65 43.05 -33.44
CA TYR A 668 -21.50 44.22 -33.69
C TYR A 668 -22.99 43.87 -33.62
N LEU A 669 -23.78 44.81 -33.14
CA LEU A 669 -25.24 44.75 -33.08
C LEU A 669 -25.85 45.59 -34.20
N GLU A 670 -26.77 45.01 -34.99
CA GLU A 670 -27.41 45.71 -36.11
C GLU A 670 -28.14 46.98 -35.65
N GLY A 671 -28.87 46.91 -34.53
CA GLY A 671 -29.63 48.04 -34.00
C GLY A 671 -28.76 49.28 -33.78
N SER A 672 -27.61 49.09 -33.15
CA SER A 672 -26.70 50.19 -32.84
C SER A 672 -25.95 50.74 -34.06
N LEU A 673 -25.88 50.00 -35.17
CA LEU A 673 -25.30 50.47 -36.45
C LEU A 673 -26.31 51.06 -37.42
N VAL A 674 -27.62 50.82 -37.26
CA VAL A 674 -28.63 51.46 -38.09
C VAL A 674 -28.89 52.89 -37.61
N GLU A 675 -28.99 53.83 -38.55
CA GLU A 675 -29.45 55.18 -38.29
C GLU A 675 -30.99 55.19 -38.27
N PRO A 676 -31.66 55.38 -37.11
CA PRO A 676 -33.08 55.07 -36.94
C PRO A 676 -33.96 55.88 -37.90
N GLN A 677 -33.62 57.16 -38.09
CA GLN A 677 -34.42 58.07 -38.91
C GLN A 677 -34.37 57.75 -40.41
N THR A 678 -33.35 57.01 -40.87
CA THR A 678 -33.14 56.74 -42.30
C THR A 678 -33.17 55.26 -42.66
N GLY A 679 -32.98 54.37 -41.67
CA GLY A 679 -32.81 52.93 -41.89
C GLY A 679 -31.52 52.54 -42.62
N LEU A 680 -30.60 53.49 -42.83
CA LEU A 680 -29.29 53.27 -43.43
C LEU A 680 -28.27 52.87 -42.36
N TYR A 681 -27.26 52.07 -42.74
CA TYR A 681 -26.18 51.69 -41.83
C TYR A 681 -25.08 52.76 -41.78
N ASN A 682 -24.64 53.09 -40.58
CA ASN A 682 -23.47 53.90 -40.33
C ASN A 682 -22.21 53.04 -40.42
N ASN A 683 -21.09 53.62 -40.87
CA ASN A 683 -19.79 52.97 -40.69
C ASN A 683 -19.53 52.86 -39.17
N PRO A 684 -18.97 51.73 -38.68
CA PRO A 684 -18.54 51.62 -37.29
C PRO A 684 -17.70 52.82 -36.84
N PRO A 685 -17.75 53.20 -35.55
CA PRO A 685 -18.28 52.42 -34.41
C PRO A 685 -19.82 52.41 -34.26
N MET A 686 -20.33 51.48 -33.45
CA MET A 686 -21.73 51.42 -32.98
C MET A 686 -22.11 52.67 -32.18
N ARG A 687 -23.39 53.05 -32.23
CA ARG A 687 -23.94 54.11 -31.39
C ARG A 687 -24.08 53.64 -29.95
N THR A 688 -23.81 54.53 -29.00
CA THR A 688 -23.94 54.31 -27.55
C THR A 688 -25.21 54.95 -26.98
N ALA A 689 -26.28 55.02 -27.79
CA ALA A 689 -27.45 55.87 -27.52
C ALA A 689 -28.16 55.56 -26.19
N LEU A 690 -28.24 54.29 -25.80
CA LEU A 690 -28.78 53.86 -24.50
C LEU A 690 -27.94 54.39 -23.33
N ASN A 691 -26.62 54.29 -23.43
CA ASN A 691 -25.67 54.77 -22.41
C ASN A 691 -25.61 56.30 -22.35
N ASP A 692 -25.59 56.97 -23.51
CA ASP A 692 -25.64 58.44 -23.61
C ASP A 692 -26.92 59.03 -23.02
N SER A 693 -27.99 58.23 -23.05
CA SER A 693 -29.29 58.57 -22.46
C SER A 693 -29.46 58.03 -21.03
N TYR A 694 -28.43 57.46 -20.41
CA TYR A 694 -28.47 56.93 -19.04
C TYR A 694 -29.56 55.86 -18.80
N LEU A 695 -29.74 54.97 -19.78
CA LEU A 695 -30.78 53.93 -19.77
C LEU A 695 -30.25 52.53 -19.45
N LEU A 696 -28.93 52.30 -19.43
CA LEU A 696 -28.40 50.98 -19.07
C LEU A 696 -28.76 50.61 -17.63
N PRO A 697 -28.81 49.30 -17.28
CA PRO A 697 -29.10 48.85 -15.92
C PRO A 697 -28.26 49.57 -14.85
N GLY A 698 -28.89 50.00 -13.75
CA GLY A 698 -28.25 50.77 -12.68
C GLY A 698 -28.06 52.27 -12.95
N GLN A 699 -28.24 52.76 -14.17
CA GLN A 699 -28.18 54.20 -14.48
C GLN A 699 -29.43 54.96 -14.05
N TYR A 700 -29.27 56.27 -13.83
CA TYR A 700 -30.34 57.20 -13.46
C TYR A 700 -30.62 58.18 -14.61
N ASN A 701 -31.86 58.19 -15.10
CA ASN A 701 -32.33 59.16 -16.09
C ASN A 701 -33.44 60.04 -15.50
N GLU A 702 -33.27 61.36 -15.60
CA GLU A 702 -34.33 62.33 -15.33
C GLU A 702 -34.81 62.96 -16.65
N ASN A 703 -36.05 62.64 -17.05
CA ASN A 703 -36.68 63.18 -18.25
C ASN A 703 -37.98 63.94 -17.93
N THR A 704 -38.65 64.47 -18.96
CA THR A 704 -39.90 65.23 -18.80
C THR A 704 -41.11 64.44 -18.27
N THR A 705 -41.01 63.11 -18.18
CA THR A 705 -42.08 62.20 -17.72
C THR A 705 -41.86 61.66 -16.30
N GLY A 706 -40.70 61.92 -15.70
CA GLY A 706 -40.36 61.52 -14.33
C GLY A 706 -38.95 60.96 -14.23
N THR A 707 -38.55 60.61 -13.01
CA THR A 707 -37.31 59.88 -12.75
C THR A 707 -37.46 58.42 -13.15
N LYS A 708 -36.50 57.90 -13.92
CA LYS A 708 -36.37 56.49 -14.26
C LYS A 708 -35.03 55.97 -13.76
N TYR A 709 -35.09 54.89 -12.98
CA TYR A 709 -33.94 54.20 -12.45
C TYR A 709 -34.20 52.70 -12.57
N ALA A 710 -33.35 52.02 -13.34
CA ALA A 710 -33.36 50.57 -13.45
C ALA A 710 -32.48 49.99 -12.34
N LEU A 711 -32.89 48.85 -11.76
CA LEU A 711 -32.04 48.17 -10.78
C LEU A 711 -30.68 47.82 -11.41
N PRO A 712 -29.57 47.91 -10.65
CA PRO A 712 -28.26 47.47 -11.12
C PRO A 712 -28.25 45.95 -11.34
N GLY A 713 -27.39 45.49 -12.26
CA GLY A 713 -27.30 44.09 -12.67
C GLY A 713 -27.24 43.90 -14.19
N GLN A 714 -26.80 42.72 -14.63
CA GLN A 714 -26.83 42.32 -16.03
C GLN A 714 -28.24 41.82 -16.44
N PRO A 715 -28.64 41.88 -17.72
CA PRO A 715 -30.03 41.65 -18.14
C PRO A 715 -30.46 40.18 -18.34
N PHE A 716 -29.60 39.21 -18.06
CA PHE A 716 -29.72 37.77 -18.36
C PHE A 716 -30.12 36.91 -17.16
N ALA A 717 -30.50 37.49 -16.01
CA ALA A 717 -30.96 36.74 -14.83
C ALA A 717 -32.33 36.06 -14.99
N ALA A 718 -33.11 36.44 -16.00
CA ALA A 718 -34.40 35.83 -16.29
C ALA A 718 -34.29 34.75 -17.37
N ALA A 719 -35.28 33.86 -17.43
CA ALA A 719 -35.44 32.93 -18.55
C ALA A 719 -35.47 33.72 -19.88
N PRO A 720 -34.82 33.21 -20.94
CA PRO A 720 -34.32 31.84 -21.10
C PRO A 720 -32.91 31.60 -20.53
N TRP A 721 -32.13 32.66 -20.26
CA TRP A 721 -30.72 32.54 -19.87
C TRP A 721 -30.51 32.05 -18.45
N ASN A 722 -31.35 32.50 -17.49
CA ASN A 722 -31.23 32.15 -16.06
C ASN A 722 -29.82 32.33 -15.48
N TYR A 723 -29.05 33.27 -16.01
CA TYR A 723 -27.67 33.51 -15.62
C TYR A 723 -27.62 34.41 -14.37
N ASN A 724 -27.18 33.87 -13.24
CA ASN A 724 -27.20 34.54 -11.94
C ASN A 724 -25.91 35.32 -11.61
N GLY A 725 -25.08 35.64 -12.61
CA GLY A 725 -23.84 36.39 -12.42
C GLY A 725 -24.04 37.80 -11.85
N ILE A 726 -23.04 38.26 -11.08
CA ILE A 726 -23.08 39.50 -10.30
C ILE A 726 -22.38 40.69 -10.98
N GLU A 727 -21.90 40.52 -12.21
CA GLU A 727 -21.07 41.47 -12.97
C GLU A 727 -21.66 42.88 -13.02
N GLY A 728 -22.98 42.99 -13.18
CA GLY A 728 -23.67 44.28 -13.27
C GLY A 728 -23.87 45.00 -11.94
N SER A 729 -23.56 44.38 -10.79
CA SER A 729 -23.75 44.98 -9.46
C SER A 729 -22.82 46.17 -9.18
N TYR A 730 -21.67 46.22 -9.83
CA TYR A 730 -20.70 47.32 -9.72
C TYR A 730 -21.17 48.61 -10.42
N TYR A 731 -22.14 48.50 -11.34
CA TYR A 731 -22.66 49.62 -12.11
C TYR A 731 -23.96 50.11 -11.49
N ASP A 732 -23.84 50.78 -10.36
CA ASP A 732 -24.97 51.37 -9.67
C ASP A 732 -24.83 52.90 -9.48
N SER A 733 -25.84 53.65 -9.90
CA SER A 733 -25.98 55.08 -9.58
C SER A 733 -26.58 55.33 -8.20
N GLU A 734 -27.03 54.28 -7.51
CA GLU A 734 -27.78 54.27 -6.25
C GLU A 734 -29.10 55.06 -6.35
N GLY A 735 -29.60 55.27 -7.58
CA GLY A 735 -30.75 56.12 -7.85
C GLY A 735 -30.45 57.62 -7.66
N LEU A 736 -29.18 58.04 -7.76
CA LEU A 736 -28.74 59.42 -7.53
C LEU A 736 -28.30 60.12 -8.81
N VAL A 737 -28.78 61.36 -9.00
CA VAL A 737 -28.38 62.23 -10.13
C VAL A 737 -26.85 62.44 -10.19
N ALA A 738 -26.17 62.50 -9.04
CA ALA A 738 -24.74 62.76 -8.96
C ALA A 738 -23.89 61.66 -9.61
N ASN A 739 -24.39 60.42 -9.62
CA ASN A 739 -23.72 59.24 -10.18
C ASN A 739 -24.52 58.65 -11.34
N ALA A 740 -25.28 59.48 -12.07
CA ALA A 740 -26.29 59.02 -13.02
C ALA A 740 -25.79 58.02 -14.08
N LYS A 741 -24.50 58.07 -14.41
CA LYS A 741 -23.86 57.16 -15.37
C LYS A 741 -23.49 55.79 -14.81
N ALA A 742 -23.64 55.56 -13.49
CA ALA A 742 -23.31 54.30 -12.82
C ALA A 742 -21.90 53.76 -13.16
N ASN A 743 -20.93 54.66 -13.40
CA ASN A 743 -19.56 54.34 -13.80
C ASN A 743 -19.38 53.57 -15.14
N TYR A 744 -20.41 53.47 -15.99
CA TYR A 744 -20.22 52.89 -17.33
C TYR A 744 -19.20 53.70 -18.16
N PRO A 745 -18.25 53.04 -18.84
CA PRO A 745 -17.43 53.68 -19.85
C PRO A 745 -18.28 54.30 -20.95
N ALA A 746 -17.86 55.46 -21.47
CA ALA A 746 -18.63 56.18 -22.50
C ALA A 746 -18.73 55.43 -23.84
N THR A 747 -17.92 54.39 -24.04
CA THR A 747 -17.91 53.56 -25.23
C THR A 747 -18.89 52.39 -25.14
N VAL A 748 -19.49 52.11 -23.98
CA VAL A 748 -20.41 50.97 -23.83
C VAL A 748 -21.70 51.21 -24.61
N VAL A 749 -22.09 50.20 -25.38
CA VAL A 749 -23.30 50.11 -26.17
C VAL A 749 -24.39 49.41 -25.39
N ASP A 750 -24.13 48.19 -24.91
CA ASP A 750 -25.06 47.37 -24.11
C ASP A 750 -24.33 46.18 -23.46
N TRP A 751 -25.06 45.28 -22.81
CA TRP A 751 -24.59 44.01 -22.26
C TRP A 751 -24.77 42.84 -23.24
N VAL A 752 -23.80 41.93 -23.29
CA VAL A 752 -23.87 40.64 -24.00
C VAL A 752 -23.59 39.49 -23.04
N LEU A 753 -24.10 38.30 -23.35
CA LEU A 753 -23.80 37.07 -22.61
C LEU A 753 -22.90 36.19 -23.48
N VAL A 754 -21.75 35.82 -22.94
CA VAL A 754 -20.77 34.96 -23.59
C VAL A 754 -20.86 33.58 -22.96
N SER A 755 -20.87 32.52 -23.77
CA SER A 755 -20.82 31.14 -23.31
C SER A 755 -19.84 30.29 -24.10
N LEU A 756 -19.24 29.30 -23.45
CA LEU A 756 -18.37 28.32 -24.08
C LEU A 756 -19.02 26.94 -24.10
N ARG A 757 -18.81 26.20 -25.20
CA ARG A 757 -19.29 24.83 -25.40
C ARG A 757 -18.22 23.97 -26.05
N THR A 758 -18.16 22.68 -25.70
CA THR A 758 -17.27 21.70 -26.33
C THR A 758 -17.84 21.16 -27.65
N THR A 759 -19.17 21.17 -27.81
CA THR A 759 -19.86 20.72 -29.03
C THR A 759 -20.85 21.77 -29.55
N PRO A 760 -21.16 21.76 -30.87
CA PRO A 760 -22.07 22.73 -31.48
C PRO A 760 -23.56 22.31 -31.44
N ASP A 761 -23.88 21.13 -30.89
CA ASP A 761 -25.21 20.50 -30.94
C ASP A 761 -26.15 20.91 -29.78
N GLU A 762 -27.46 20.63 -29.92
CA GLU A 762 -28.44 20.79 -28.82
C GLU A 762 -28.06 19.89 -27.63
N GLY A 763 -27.95 20.49 -26.43
CA GLY A 763 -27.55 19.79 -25.21
C GLY A 763 -26.04 19.76 -24.93
N GLY A 764 -25.21 20.39 -25.78
CA GLY A 764 -23.80 20.62 -25.46
C GLY A 764 -23.65 21.37 -24.13
N GLU A 765 -22.80 20.85 -23.25
CA GLU A 765 -22.59 21.42 -21.92
C GLU A 765 -22.03 22.85 -22.01
N THR A 766 -22.68 23.77 -21.31
CA THR A 766 -22.16 25.14 -21.16
C THR A 766 -21.08 25.08 -20.10
N ILE A 767 -19.82 25.08 -20.52
CA ILE A 767 -18.65 24.97 -19.64
C ILE A 767 -18.46 26.25 -18.83
N CYS A 768 -18.67 27.40 -19.47
CA CYS A 768 -18.68 28.68 -18.79
C CYS A 768 -19.67 29.65 -19.43
N GLN A 769 -20.20 30.57 -18.62
CA GLN A 769 -21.05 31.66 -19.08
C GLN A 769 -20.76 32.95 -18.29
N ARG A 770 -20.55 34.07 -18.98
CA ARG A 770 -20.26 35.38 -18.36
C ARG A 770 -20.92 36.53 -19.09
N ALA A 771 -21.46 37.50 -18.34
CA ALA A 771 -21.97 38.74 -18.91
C ALA A 771 -20.84 39.76 -19.12
N GLY A 772 -20.84 40.42 -20.28
CA GLY A 772 -19.82 41.39 -20.68
C GLY A 772 -20.40 42.72 -21.15
N LEU A 773 -19.60 43.77 -21.04
CA LEU A 773 -19.90 45.08 -21.62
C LEU A 773 -19.46 45.12 -23.07
N LEU A 774 -20.39 45.37 -23.99
CA LEU A 774 -20.09 45.56 -25.39
C LEU A 774 -19.72 47.02 -25.67
N HIS A 775 -18.53 47.26 -26.21
CA HIS A 775 -18.07 48.60 -26.59
C HIS A 775 -18.39 48.96 -28.04
N SER A 776 -18.36 50.26 -28.33
CA SER A 776 -18.76 50.84 -29.61
C SER A 776 -17.89 50.38 -30.78
N ASP A 777 -16.64 50.02 -30.54
CA ASP A 777 -15.76 49.41 -31.55
C ASP A 777 -16.06 47.93 -31.77
N GLY A 778 -16.88 47.31 -30.90
CA GLY A 778 -17.31 45.93 -30.95
C GLY A 778 -16.63 45.03 -29.92
N HIS A 779 -15.62 45.52 -29.19
CA HIS A 779 -14.93 44.74 -28.16
C HIS A 779 -15.85 44.38 -27.00
N ILE A 780 -15.74 43.18 -26.45
CA ILE A 780 -16.47 42.73 -25.26
C ILE A 780 -15.51 42.79 -24.08
N GLU A 781 -15.76 43.71 -23.14
CA GLU A 781 -15.07 43.75 -21.85
C GLU A 781 -15.80 42.83 -20.87
N LEU A 782 -15.22 41.66 -20.59
CA LEU A 782 -15.62 40.86 -19.44
C LEU A 782 -15.00 41.46 -18.17
N LEU A 783 -15.83 41.62 -17.13
CA LEU A 783 -15.38 42.27 -15.91
C LEU A 783 -14.64 41.27 -15.04
N ASN A 784 -13.50 41.66 -14.45
CA ASN A 784 -12.82 40.81 -13.47
C ASN A 784 -13.62 40.75 -12.16
N THR A 785 -14.46 39.72 -12.06
CA THR A 785 -15.10 39.25 -10.83
C THR A 785 -14.30 38.06 -10.31
N SER A 786 -14.43 37.71 -9.02
CA SER A 786 -13.82 36.51 -8.43
C SER A 786 -14.40 35.18 -8.97
N ASP A 787 -15.14 35.24 -10.08
CA ASP A 787 -15.89 34.17 -10.70
C ASP A 787 -15.33 33.99 -12.13
N CYS A 788 -14.19 33.30 -12.21
CA CYS A 788 -13.46 33.01 -13.46
C CYS A 788 -14.09 31.82 -14.20
N CYS A 789 -13.85 31.75 -15.52
CA CYS A 789 -14.10 30.52 -16.29
C CYS A 789 -12.92 29.57 -16.12
N TYR A 790 -13.12 28.45 -15.43
CA TYR A 790 -12.18 27.33 -15.37
C TYR A 790 -12.47 26.42 -16.56
N ILE A 791 -11.57 26.45 -17.56
CA ILE A 791 -11.68 25.63 -18.77
C ILE A 791 -10.28 25.15 -19.14
N ASP A 792 -10.20 23.97 -19.74
CA ASP A 792 -8.96 23.44 -20.28
C ASP A 792 -8.43 24.30 -21.45
N ALA A 793 -7.13 24.63 -21.46
CA ALA A 793 -6.51 25.47 -22.47
C ALA A 793 -6.22 24.75 -23.81
N ASN A 794 -6.23 23.42 -23.84
CA ASN A 794 -5.92 22.64 -25.04
C ASN A 794 -7.17 22.22 -25.81
N VAL A 795 -8.32 22.07 -25.13
CA VAL A 795 -9.62 22.00 -25.78
C VAL A 795 -9.93 23.32 -26.48
N SER A 796 -10.39 23.18 -27.71
CA SER A 796 -10.92 24.31 -28.46
C SER A 796 -12.43 24.40 -28.22
N TYR A 797 -12.94 25.61 -27.98
CA TYR A 797 -14.35 25.81 -27.61
C TYR A 797 -15.14 26.54 -28.68
N TYR A 798 -16.40 26.18 -28.82
CA TYR A 798 -17.37 27.02 -29.50
C TYR A 798 -17.75 28.20 -28.62
N ILE A 799 -17.64 29.41 -29.16
CA ILE A 799 -17.98 30.64 -28.46
C ILE A 799 -19.37 31.06 -28.90
N VAL A 800 -20.29 31.21 -27.95
CA VAL A 800 -21.66 31.67 -28.18
C VAL A 800 -21.83 33.07 -27.62
N ILE A 801 -22.42 33.97 -28.39
CA ILE A 801 -22.79 35.32 -27.95
C ILE A 801 -24.30 35.48 -28.04
N GLU A 802 -24.89 35.88 -26.93
CA GLU A 802 -26.32 36.17 -26.81
C GLU A 802 -26.57 37.62 -26.40
N HIS A 803 -27.72 38.13 -26.84
CA HIS A 803 -28.15 39.48 -26.53
C HIS A 803 -29.68 39.53 -26.46
N ARG A 804 -30.21 40.44 -25.65
CA ARG A 804 -31.64 40.50 -25.27
C ARG A 804 -32.66 40.78 -26.38
N ASN A 805 -32.21 41.26 -27.54
CA ASN A 805 -33.07 41.69 -28.66
C ASN A 805 -32.50 41.29 -30.05
N HIS A 806 -31.49 40.40 -30.08
CA HIS A 806 -30.82 39.94 -31.30
C HIS A 806 -30.79 38.41 -31.35
N LEU A 807 -30.65 37.84 -32.54
CA LEU A 807 -30.36 36.41 -32.70
C LEU A 807 -28.96 36.08 -32.17
N LEU A 808 -28.86 35.02 -31.37
CA LEU A 808 -27.60 34.49 -30.90
C LEU A 808 -26.72 33.96 -32.05
N ILE A 809 -25.42 34.04 -31.84
CA ILE A 809 -24.40 33.63 -32.81
C ILE A 809 -23.39 32.70 -32.13
N MET A 810 -22.71 31.88 -32.94
CA MET A 810 -21.67 30.96 -32.46
C MET A 810 -20.47 30.97 -33.41
N SER A 811 -19.27 30.63 -32.93
CA SER A 811 -18.13 30.36 -33.81
C SER A 811 -18.44 29.16 -34.73
N GLN A 812 -17.91 29.19 -35.96
CA GLN A 812 -18.16 28.10 -36.93
C GLN A 812 -17.40 26.82 -36.55
N ASP A 813 -16.19 27.01 -36.05
CA ASP A 813 -15.25 25.99 -35.61
C ASP A 813 -14.90 26.28 -34.14
N PRO A 814 -14.48 25.27 -33.36
CA PRO A 814 -14.01 25.51 -32.00
C PRO A 814 -12.71 26.33 -32.03
N VAL A 815 -12.53 27.20 -31.05
CA VAL A 815 -11.45 28.18 -30.96
C VAL A 815 -10.50 27.77 -29.84
N SER A 816 -9.22 27.59 -30.18
CA SER A 816 -8.18 27.21 -29.23
C SER A 816 -7.86 28.35 -28.28
N VAL A 817 -7.47 28.00 -27.05
CA VAL A 817 -6.91 28.95 -26.09
C VAL A 817 -5.43 29.16 -26.40
N VAL A 818 -4.97 30.41 -26.34
CA VAL A 818 -3.54 30.74 -26.51
C VAL A 818 -3.13 31.70 -25.40
N ASN A 819 -2.10 31.35 -24.63
CA ASN A 819 -1.61 32.16 -23.49
C ASN A 819 -2.71 32.55 -22.49
N LYS A 820 -3.56 31.59 -22.10
CA LYS A 820 -4.74 31.83 -21.23
C LYS A 820 -5.73 32.86 -21.81
N THR A 821 -5.80 33.01 -23.14
CA THR A 821 -6.77 33.91 -23.80
C THR A 821 -7.48 33.22 -24.97
N ILE A 822 -8.80 33.33 -25.03
CA ILE A 822 -9.58 33.01 -26.23
C ILE A 822 -9.81 34.30 -27.02
N THR A 823 -9.32 34.33 -28.26
CA THR A 823 -9.46 35.49 -29.15
C THR A 823 -10.35 35.15 -30.34
N TYR A 824 -11.45 35.88 -30.53
CA TYR A 824 -12.33 35.66 -31.68
C TYR A 824 -13.12 36.91 -32.11
N ASP A 825 -13.13 37.19 -33.42
CA ASP A 825 -13.80 38.35 -34.00
C ASP A 825 -14.98 37.94 -34.89
N PHE A 826 -16.19 38.26 -34.44
CA PHE A 826 -17.44 38.01 -35.17
C PHE A 826 -17.77 39.09 -36.22
N ARG A 827 -16.98 40.16 -36.35
CA ARG A 827 -17.34 41.32 -37.20
C ARG A 827 -16.93 41.16 -38.66
N ASP A 828 -16.02 40.24 -38.96
CA ASP A 828 -15.35 40.18 -40.28
C ASP A 828 -16.04 39.25 -41.29
N LYS A 829 -16.80 38.26 -40.81
CA LYS A 829 -17.47 37.26 -41.66
C LYS A 829 -18.71 36.69 -40.97
N GLN A 830 -19.56 36.05 -41.77
CA GLN A 830 -20.55 35.11 -41.28
C GLN A 830 -19.84 33.93 -40.61
N THR A 831 -20.25 33.57 -39.39
CA THR A 831 -19.67 32.44 -38.63
C THR A 831 -20.48 31.16 -38.79
N TYR A 832 -21.31 30.79 -37.80
CA TYR A 832 -21.97 29.50 -37.73
C TYR A 832 -23.26 29.44 -38.56
N ILE A 833 -23.32 28.50 -39.52
CA ILE A 833 -24.55 28.07 -40.18
C ILE A 833 -24.56 26.54 -40.30
N ASN A 834 -25.53 25.89 -39.67
CA ASN A 834 -25.82 24.48 -39.82
C ASN A 834 -27.06 24.28 -40.71
N ASP A 835 -26.86 24.30 -42.03
CA ASP A 835 -27.91 24.09 -43.03
C ASP A 835 -27.62 22.84 -43.86
N VAL A 836 -27.73 21.67 -43.23
CA VAL A 836 -27.46 20.35 -43.84
C VAL A 836 -28.24 20.08 -45.13
N PHE A 837 -29.35 20.77 -45.36
CA PHE A 837 -30.19 20.63 -46.56
C PHE A 837 -29.98 21.76 -47.59
N ASN A 838 -29.08 22.72 -47.32
CA ASN A 838 -28.82 23.90 -48.14
C ASN A 838 -30.12 24.63 -48.52
N SER A 839 -31.03 24.73 -47.54
CA SER A 839 -32.34 25.36 -47.64
C SER A 839 -32.25 26.88 -47.84
N GLY A 840 -31.16 27.49 -47.38
CA GLY A 840 -30.93 28.94 -47.36
C GLY A 840 -31.84 29.69 -46.40
N VAL A 841 -32.48 28.99 -45.46
CA VAL A 841 -33.45 29.56 -44.50
C VAL A 841 -32.78 30.00 -43.20
N TYR A 842 -31.72 29.29 -42.77
CA TYR A 842 -30.95 29.65 -41.59
C TYR A 842 -30.03 30.85 -41.84
N ILE A 843 -29.96 31.76 -40.88
CA ILE A 843 -29.13 32.96 -40.89
C ILE A 843 -28.22 32.95 -39.65
N GLY A 844 -26.94 33.28 -39.80
CA GLY A 844 -26.06 33.51 -38.65
C GLY A 844 -26.01 35.00 -38.29
N GLN A 845 -25.31 35.75 -39.13
CA GLN A 845 -24.99 37.17 -39.04
C GLN A 845 -25.24 37.86 -40.38
N LYS A 846 -25.42 39.17 -40.34
CA LYS A 846 -25.79 39.99 -41.49
C LYS A 846 -24.63 40.86 -41.94
N GLU A 847 -24.27 40.78 -43.21
CA GLU A 847 -23.38 41.80 -43.80
C GLU A 847 -24.19 43.07 -44.08
N VAL A 848 -23.87 44.16 -43.39
CA VAL A 848 -24.61 45.44 -43.49
C VAL A 848 -23.85 46.49 -44.30
N LEU A 849 -22.53 46.38 -44.34
CA LEU A 849 -21.60 47.13 -45.18
C LEU A 849 -20.52 46.14 -45.66
N PRO A 850 -19.80 46.42 -46.76
CA PRO A 850 -18.76 45.51 -47.25
C PRO A 850 -17.75 45.14 -46.15
N GLY A 851 -17.73 43.87 -45.75
CA GLY A 851 -16.86 43.34 -44.69
C GLY A 851 -17.27 43.71 -43.25
N VAL A 852 -18.50 44.14 -43.01
CA VAL A 852 -19.01 44.45 -41.67
C VAL A 852 -20.22 43.57 -41.37
N PHE A 853 -20.02 42.62 -40.46
CA PHE A 853 -21.02 41.65 -40.01
C PHE A 853 -21.56 42.01 -38.64
N VAL A 854 -22.86 41.77 -38.46
CA VAL A 854 -23.60 42.10 -37.22
C VAL A 854 -24.52 40.94 -36.82
N MET A 855 -24.84 40.85 -35.53
CA MET A 855 -25.97 40.06 -35.05
C MET A 855 -27.27 40.66 -35.61
N TYR A 856 -28.24 39.83 -35.98
CA TYR A 856 -29.54 40.29 -36.50
C TYR A 856 -30.39 40.89 -35.37
N ALA A 857 -30.85 42.13 -35.54
CA ALA A 857 -31.83 42.72 -34.62
C ALA A 857 -33.24 42.19 -34.90
N GLY A 858 -34.13 42.25 -33.91
CA GLY A 858 -35.56 41.97 -34.09
C GLY A 858 -36.08 40.75 -33.35
N ASN A 859 -35.24 40.02 -32.62
CA ASN A 859 -35.69 38.94 -31.73
C ASN A 859 -35.89 39.50 -30.31
N GLY A 860 -37.03 40.14 -30.06
CA GLY A 860 -37.39 40.65 -28.73
C GLY A 860 -38.18 39.64 -27.90
N ASP A 861 -38.64 38.56 -28.52
CA ASP A 861 -39.31 37.45 -27.86
C ASP A 861 -38.39 36.29 -27.52
N GLN A 862 -37.78 36.39 -26.34
CA GLN A 862 -36.81 35.39 -25.91
C GLN A 862 -37.45 34.20 -25.17
N THR A 863 -38.77 33.93 -25.31
CA THR A 863 -39.36 32.77 -24.62
C THR A 863 -39.07 31.45 -25.32
N THR A 864 -38.89 30.37 -24.56
CA THR A 864 -38.54 29.05 -25.12
C THR A 864 -39.73 28.31 -25.74
N THR A 865 -40.91 28.95 -25.86
CA THR A 865 -42.06 28.31 -26.52
C THR A 865 -41.97 28.49 -28.02
N GLU A 866 -42.13 27.40 -28.77
CA GLU A 866 -42.22 27.41 -30.25
C GLU A 866 -41.01 28.08 -30.96
N ASN A 867 -39.80 27.99 -30.39
CA ASN A 867 -38.53 28.52 -30.90
C ASN A 867 -38.43 30.05 -30.97
N GLU A 868 -39.31 30.81 -30.32
CA GLU A 868 -39.28 32.30 -30.33
C GLU A 868 -37.88 32.84 -29.95
N ASP A 869 -37.22 32.17 -29.03
CA ASP A 869 -35.89 32.50 -28.51
C ASP A 869 -34.74 32.36 -29.54
N THR A 870 -34.95 31.63 -30.64
CA THR A 870 -33.99 31.45 -31.74
C THR A 870 -34.49 32.00 -33.09
N ASP A 871 -35.68 32.61 -33.07
CA ASP A 871 -36.43 33.00 -34.25
C ASP A 871 -36.79 34.51 -34.26
N ILE A 872 -36.95 35.12 -35.44
CA ILE A 872 -37.55 36.44 -35.64
C ILE A 872 -38.90 36.25 -36.31
N THR A 873 -39.95 36.18 -35.51
CA THR A 873 -41.30 35.79 -35.91
C THR A 873 -42.29 36.96 -35.82
N ALA A 874 -43.56 36.67 -36.11
CA ALA A 874 -44.66 37.58 -35.85
C ALA A 874 -44.86 37.87 -34.35
N GLU A 875 -44.42 36.98 -33.45
CA GLU A 875 -44.56 37.18 -32.00
C GLU A 875 -43.64 38.30 -31.48
N ASP A 876 -42.43 38.43 -32.02
CA ASP A 876 -41.56 39.60 -31.79
C ASP A 876 -42.22 40.92 -32.20
N GLY A 877 -42.95 40.89 -33.32
CA GLY A 877 -43.77 42.00 -33.80
C GLY A 877 -44.94 42.27 -32.86
N ASN A 878 -45.59 41.23 -32.34
CA ASN A 878 -46.66 41.34 -31.34
C ASN A 878 -46.14 41.91 -30.02
N LYS A 879 -44.92 41.57 -29.59
CA LYS A 879 -44.26 42.19 -28.43
C LYS A 879 -44.12 43.70 -28.59
N TRP A 880 -43.68 44.15 -29.76
CA TRP A 880 -43.68 45.59 -30.07
C TRP A 880 -45.10 46.20 -30.04
N ILE A 881 -46.09 45.54 -30.67
CA ILE A 881 -47.50 46.01 -30.68
C ILE A 881 -48.07 46.12 -29.25
N ASN A 882 -47.79 45.13 -28.40
CA ASN A 882 -48.32 45.02 -27.04
C ASN A 882 -47.62 45.95 -26.05
N ASN A 883 -46.32 46.22 -26.24
CA ASN A 883 -45.59 47.22 -25.45
C ASN A 883 -46.04 48.67 -25.76
N GLY A 884 -46.56 48.91 -26.97
CA GLY A 884 -46.95 50.25 -27.42
C GLY A 884 -45.74 51.17 -27.61
N THR A 885 -46.00 52.45 -27.88
CA THR A 885 -44.90 53.43 -28.02
C THR A 885 -44.33 53.80 -26.65
N ALA A 886 -43.02 53.61 -26.46
CA ALA A 886 -42.31 53.96 -25.23
C ALA A 886 -41.07 54.82 -25.56
N SER A 887 -40.72 55.73 -24.65
CA SER A 887 -39.54 56.60 -24.79
C SER A 887 -38.72 56.57 -23.51
N ASP A 888 -37.41 56.71 -23.65
CA ASP A 888 -36.42 56.67 -22.58
C ASP A 888 -36.54 55.36 -21.76
N VAL A 889 -36.53 54.21 -22.44
CA VAL A 889 -36.66 52.89 -21.78
C VAL A 889 -35.61 51.91 -22.27
N TYR A 890 -35.08 51.11 -21.35
CA TYR A 890 -34.31 49.91 -21.66
C TYR A 890 -35.28 48.75 -21.88
N ASN A 891 -35.55 48.40 -23.14
CA ASN A 891 -36.63 47.49 -23.50
C ASN A 891 -36.22 46.53 -24.62
N ALA A 892 -36.65 45.26 -24.56
CA ALA A 892 -36.33 44.26 -25.57
C ALA A 892 -36.97 44.52 -26.95
N ALA A 893 -38.03 45.34 -27.03
CA ALA A 893 -38.68 45.75 -28.29
C ALA A 893 -38.06 47.00 -28.92
N ASP A 894 -37.04 47.60 -28.30
CA ASP A 894 -36.21 48.66 -28.90
C ASP A 894 -35.12 47.99 -29.75
N TYR A 895 -35.50 47.61 -30.97
CA TYR A 895 -34.62 46.88 -31.89
C TYR A 895 -33.52 47.75 -32.48
N ASN A 896 -33.77 49.06 -32.57
CA ASN A 896 -32.81 50.01 -33.11
C ASN A 896 -31.86 50.59 -32.01
N MET A 897 -32.12 50.28 -30.73
CA MET A 897 -31.28 50.61 -29.58
C MET A 897 -31.06 52.12 -29.38
N ASP A 898 -32.08 52.94 -29.65
CA ASP A 898 -32.05 54.39 -29.42
C ASP A 898 -32.82 54.85 -28.17
N GLY A 899 -33.41 53.91 -27.42
CA GLY A 899 -34.21 54.18 -26.23
C GLY A 899 -35.66 54.53 -26.54
N GLU A 900 -36.08 54.52 -27.81
CA GLU A 900 -37.44 54.80 -28.24
C GLU A 900 -38.09 53.60 -28.95
N VAL A 901 -39.03 52.92 -28.28
CA VAL A 901 -39.87 51.90 -28.92
C VAL A 901 -40.93 52.59 -29.77
N ASN A 902 -40.73 52.66 -31.08
CA ASN A 902 -41.62 53.35 -32.02
C ASN A 902 -41.69 52.63 -33.39
N ALA A 903 -42.32 53.26 -34.38
CA ALA A 903 -42.53 52.64 -35.69
C ALA A 903 -41.22 52.28 -36.44
N LEU A 904 -40.08 52.88 -36.06
CA LEU A 904 -38.78 52.59 -36.65
C LEU A 904 -38.26 51.21 -36.24
N ASP A 905 -38.51 50.78 -35.00
CA ASP A 905 -38.20 49.41 -34.56
C ASP A 905 -39.02 48.37 -35.32
N TYR A 906 -40.30 48.67 -35.53
CA TYR A 906 -41.18 47.79 -36.29
C TYR A 906 -40.69 47.62 -37.73
N GLU A 907 -40.21 48.68 -38.38
CA GLU A 907 -39.65 48.57 -39.73
C GLU A 907 -38.31 47.80 -39.74
N LEU A 908 -37.49 47.88 -38.68
CA LEU A 908 -36.28 47.07 -38.54
C LEU A 908 -36.61 45.58 -38.34
N TRP A 909 -37.52 45.26 -37.43
CA TRP A 909 -38.04 43.90 -37.24
C TRP A 909 -38.58 43.32 -38.55
N LYS A 910 -39.43 44.07 -39.25
CA LYS A 910 -40.03 43.65 -40.52
C LYS A 910 -39.01 43.43 -41.64
N LYS A 911 -37.86 44.09 -41.58
CA LYS A 911 -36.75 43.88 -42.52
C LYS A 911 -36.06 42.53 -42.29
N ASN A 912 -36.08 42.03 -41.06
CA ASN A 912 -35.40 40.81 -40.64
C ASN A 912 -36.34 39.61 -40.46
N SER A 913 -37.66 39.83 -40.40
CA SER A 913 -38.66 38.77 -40.27
C SER A 913 -39.15 38.23 -41.63
N PRO A 914 -39.30 36.91 -41.80
CA PRO A 914 -38.85 35.86 -40.88
C PRO A 914 -37.34 35.63 -40.99
N GLY A 915 -36.70 35.26 -39.89
CA GLY A 915 -35.28 34.90 -39.85
C GLY A 915 -34.99 34.03 -38.63
N PHE A 916 -34.10 33.04 -38.77
CA PHE A 916 -33.89 31.99 -37.75
C PHE A 916 -32.42 31.63 -37.67
N THR A 917 -31.87 31.51 -36.46
CA THR A 917 -30.49 31.01 -36.29
C THR A 917 -30.48 29.49 -36.23
N SER A 918 -29.43 28.87 -36.78
CA SER A 918 -29.20 27.43 -36.61
C SER A 918 -28.41 27.11 -35.33
N VAL A 919 -28.00 28.13 -34.57
CA VAL A 919 -27.31 27.95 -33.30
C VAL A 919 -28.31 27.44 -32.28
N PRO A 920 -28.13 26.23 -31.74
CA PRO A 920 -29.04 25.72 -30.73
C PRO A 920 -28.90 26.49 -29.43
N ARG A 921 -30.02 26.81 -28.78
CA ARG A 921 -30.07 27.29 -27.40
C ARG A 921 -30.36 26.07 -26.49
N LYS A 922 -29.79 26.10 -25.28
CA LYS A 922 -29.75 24.96 -24.35
C LYS A 922 -31.13 24.35 -24.06
#